data_AF-A0A6B2C1E4-F1
#
_entry.id   AF-A0A6B2C1E4-F1
#
_cell.length_a   1.000
_cell.length_b   1.000
_cell.length_c   1.000
_cell.angle_alpha   90.00
_cell.angle_beta   90.00
_cell.angle_gamma   90.00
#
_symmetry.space_group_name_H-M   'P 1'
#
loop_
_entity.id
_entity.type
_entity.pdbx_description
1 polymer ?
#
loop_
_entity_poly.entity_id
_entity_poly.type
_entity_poly.pdbx_seq_one_letter_code
_entity_poly.pdbx_strand_id
1 'polypeptide(L)'
;MEGVSFMTNYSRKKKYVENYTPSRRVIDVVHEITGISALITPILHEIKYVKWPPIDEEDVQQLDFDTFFARFPPFEPISIFESIYKGRKRTIRLKGDHVWFVLPIKELKKNNRDNLKKIFEEFENYLHEEYSDEVKCEEIICGVYEDFGNKIILNEVIIPRVVYDGGNPLYKEVVFKLTDWEPELRVYYGLHKVAQKINRHPRSKIPEILEEALASHEAKRGYSPYALNYITTCYDGYVISTDPTAPNQICDPCMEGKTKETLLCRKYPGRGKFEYRRKIFPKVYSVKSIEPSSLVYREIEKVYTLPYSILLADNVEISKDIEGFVIYFDKVGKVELNLEKKISTGYFSTNSLMIAFDSKLVRIFIDALKENKANMLIKVKIGPRKEEVSLPLYSVLVSKYLWYKVFNRELEPNVGVDEQHNQLVIRSFNGKSDIYEFHDMEKFIEEFVEKSESESENLERFVREVIAHTLAHVVYVGSTRHLPEVENYVDYFYSTKGGYIVSGIFENTKGGMLRASKEITDEFTQDQDIARSSGYFRILNQRILEKIIESGILKPYEDASAEPETRDVEEEMKRIAMVITDKIASKSSQKDTKELFNKVYITLKEFYALLLNTVSNIVRSKLYIDSQLFIYTILWRLVRDPSIVVSYLKKKTDMDDKEIEVILEELFEAELYKILVEMLFPDMCVDGCGLDLHLPDCHRHFEQPFIISRSLLIAFLEFLGIRLNNISDYNVKINRIDCPGSLLEKLSLLGRKNVYILTSELSENTVNLIRNLLQRDGLIVVLEVDRRLMESKPDLIEELKSLQEQHSGRLELKSTQEPHHGKMLDLDNLRIYTSWNFGTSVKPLQTYKAELKTEI
;
A
#
# COMPACT_ATOMS: atom_id res chain seq x y z
N MET A 1 -46.56 25.02 50.92
CA MET A 1 -45.68 25.59 49.88
C MET A 1 -45.73 24.68 48.67
N GLU A 2 -45.51 25.25 47.48
CA GLU A 2 -45.65 24.68 46.12
C GLU A 2 -45.07 23.26 45.92
N GLY A 3 -45.46 22.46 44.91
CA GLY A 3 -46.45 22.69 43.85
C GLY A 3 -46.17 21.89 42.55
N VAL A 4 -46.92 20.79 42.37
CA VAL A 4 -47.36 20.18 41.07
C VAL A 4 -46.33 19.67 40.02
N SER A 5 -46.24 18.32 39.96
CA SER A 5 -46.28 17.42 38.77
C SER A 5 -46.09 17.92 37.32
N PHE A 6 -45.23 17.23 36.54
CA PHE A 6 -45.54 16.36 35.36
C PHE A 6 -44.18 15.88 34.75
N MET A 7 -43.85 14.58 34.58
CA MET A 7 -44.13 13.71 33.41
C MET A 7 -44.07 14.47 32.06
N THR A 8 -43.41 14.06 30.96
CA THR A 8 -42.65 12.88 30.48
C THR A 8 -41.96 13.31 29.15
N ASN A 9 -41.17 12.56 28.37
CA ASN A 9 -40.80 11.14 28.26
C ASN A 9 -39.46 10.99 27.49
N TYR A 10 -38.69 9.91 27.65
CA TYR A 10 -37.74 9.41 26.63
C TYR A 10 -37.53 7.89 26.74
N SER A 11 -38.46 7.14 26.15
CA SER A 11 -38.22 5.78 25.66
C SER A 11 -37.43 5.85 24.35
N ARG A 12 -36.61 4.88 23.91
CA ARG A 12 -36.77 3.44 24.08
C ARG A 12 -35.44 2.70 24.32
N LYS A 13 -35.56 1.75 25.24
CA LYS A 13 -34.80 0.51 25.39
C LYS A 13 -34.13 -0.02 24.10
N LYS A 14 -32.87 -0.41 24.28
CA LYS A 14 -32.14 -1.39 23.46
C LYS A 14 -33.05 -2.54 22.99
N LYS A 15 -32.98 -2.87 21.70
CA LYS A 15 -33.45 -4.14 21.14
C LYS A 15 -32.51 -4.56 20.00
N TYR A 16 -32.29 -5.87 19.88
CA TYR A 16 -31.31 -6.59 19.03
C TYR A 16 -30.01 -7.06 19.68
N VAL A 17 -30.10 -7.65 20.88
CA VAL A 17 -29.35 -8.88 21.23
C VAL A 17 -30.25 -9.73 22.13
N GLU A 18 -31.19 -10.48 21.55
CA GLU A 18 -31.96 -11.49 22.28
C GLU A 18 -31.67 -12.86 21.65
N ASN A 19 -31.16 -13.78 22.49
CA ASN A 19 -30.95 -15.20 22.21
C ASN A 19 -29.84 -15.60 21.22
N TYR A 20 -28.63 -15.02 21.36
CA TYR A 20 -27.43 -15.81 21.10
C TYR A 20 -27.18 -16.72 22.32
N THR A 21 -27.81 -17.89 22.32
CA THR A 21 -27.35 -18.98 23.19
C THR A 21 -25.95 -19.35 22.70
N PRO A 22 -24.90 -19.38 23.54
CA PRO A 22 -23.63 -19.92 23.11
C PRO A 22 -23.82 -21.42 22.87
N SER A 23 -24.02 -21.82 21.61
CA SER A 23 -23.61 -23.15 21.20
C SER A 23 -22.14 -23.26 21.57
N ARG A 24 -21.77 -24.32 22.30
CA ARG A 24 -20.37 -24.58 22.72
C ARG A 24 -19.46 -24.29 21.53
N ARG A 25 -18.53 -23.34 21.68
CA ARG A 25 -17.69 -22.94 20.57
C ARG A 25 -16.86 -24.15 20.16
N VAL A 26 -16.54 -24.28 18.88
CA VAL A 26 -15.59 -25.31 18.43
C VAL A 26 -14.27 -25.15 19.18
N ILE A 27 -13.84 -23.90 19.45
CA ILE A 27 -12.66 -23.62 20.29
C ILE A 27 -12.81 -24.09 21.75
N ASP A 28 -14.01 -24.05 22.35
CA ASP A 28 -14.21 -24.58 23.72
C ASP A 28 -14.13 -26.12 23.73
N VAL A 29 -14.67 -26.77 22.70
CA VAL A 29 -14.62 -28.24 22.54
C VAL A 29 -13.21 -28.71 22.18
N VAL A 30 -12.49 -27.98 21.33
CA VAL A 30 -11.08 -28.25 20.99
C VAL A 30 -10.18 -27.97 22.19
N HIS A 31 -10.40 -26.90 22.97
CA HIS A 31 -9.66 -26.63 24.20
C HIS A 31 -9.92 -27.70 25.27
N GLU A 32 -11.18 -28.11 25.52
CA GLU A 32 -11.51 -29.20 26.47
C GLU A 32 -10.88 -30.55 26.06
N ILE A 33 -10.76 -30.84 24.76
CA ILE A 33 -10.26 -32.14 24.28
C ILE A 33 -8.72 -32.17 24.12
N THR A 34 -8.07 -31.05 23.80
CA THR A 34 -6.68 -31.10 23.26
C THR A 34 -5.64 -30.18 23.90
N GLY A 35 -6.01 -29.09 24.58
CA GLY A 35 -5.05 -28.12 25.12
C GLY A 35 -4.17 -27.39 24.09
N ILE A 36 -4.56 -27.42 22.80
CA ILE A 36 -3.70 -27.12 21.65
C ILE A 36 -3.23 -25.66 21.54
N SER A 37 -3.91 -24.66 22.12
CA SER A 37 -3.45 -23.27 22.05
C SER A 37 -2.13 -23.00 22.81
N ALA A 38 -1.72 -23.90 23.71
CA ALA A 38 -0.41 -23.88 24.36
C ALA A 38 0.69 -24.58 23.53
N LEU A 39 0.32 -25.19 22.40
CA LEU A 39 1.18 -26.01 21.53
C LEU A 39 1.26 -25.48 20.09
N ILE A 40 0.33 -24.62 19.65
CA ILE A 40 0.40 -23.93 18.35
C ILE A 40 1.13 -22.61 18.51
N THR A 41 2.41 -22.64 18.18
CA THR A 41 3.15 -21.44 17.77
C THR A 41 2.87 -21.15 16.29
N PRO A 42 2.79 -19.86 15.89
CA PRO A 42 2.85 -19.44 14.49
C PRO A 42 4.09 -19.97 13.74
N ILE A 43 4.26 -19.64 12.46
CA ILE A 43 5.53 -19.90 11.76
C ILE A 43 6.58 -18.90 12.27
N LEU A 44 7.19 -19.29 13.38
CA LEU A 44 8.35 -18.63 13.94
C LEU A 44 9.56 -19.08 13.12
N HIS A 45 9.80 -18.43 11.97
CA HIS A 45 11.18 -18.17 11.60
C HIS A 45 11.70 -17.20 12.67
N GLU A 46 12.40 -17.74 13.65
CA GLU A 46 12.88 -16.96 14.79
C GLU A 46 14.17 -16.26 14.43
N ILE A 47 14.14 -14.94 14.52
CA ILE A 47 15.35 -14.11 14.48
C ILE A 47 15.78 -13.94 15.94
N LYS A 48 16.90 -14.56 16.30
CA LYS A 48 17.61 -14.23 17.54
C LYS A 48 18.16 -12.82 17.40
N TYR A 49 17.98 -11.97 18.40
CA TYR A 49 18.65 -10.68 18.46
C TYR A 49 19.56 -10.62 19.69
N VAL A 50 20.73 -10.01 19.49
CA VAL A 50 21.75 -9.84 20.53
C VAL A 50 22.05 -8.34 20.64
N LYS A 51 21.65 -7.74 21.74
CA LYS A 51 22.03 -6.37 22.09
C LYS A 51 23.51 -6.40 22.52
N TRP A 52 24.39 -5.70 21.81
CA TRP A 52 25.83 -5.80 22.05
C TRP A 52 26.43 -4.64 22.88
N PRO A 53 27.25 -4.93 23.92
CA PRO A 53 27.54 -6.24 24.49
C PRO A 53 26.39 -6.70 25.40
N PRO A 54 26.06 -8.01 25.42
CA PRO A 54 25.05 -8.54 26.31
C PRO A 54 25.56 -8.49 27.76
N ILE A 55 24.68 -8.09 28.68
CA ILE A 55 24.99 -7.99 30.13
C ILE A 55 24.28 -9.10 30.92
N ASP A 56 23.09 -9.50 30.48
CA ASP A 56 22.23 -10.49 31.11
C ASP A 56 21.44 -11.28 30.04
N GLU A 57 20.58 -12.21 30.48
CA GLU A 57 19.75 -13.05 29.61
C GLU A 57 18.63 -12.26 28.89
N GLU A 58 18.26 -11.06 29.36
CA GLU A 58 17.24 -10.23 28.66
C GLU A 58 17.83 -9.54 27.42
N ASP A 59 19.16 -9.39 27.34
CA ASP A 59 19.87 -8.83 26.19
C ASP A 59 19.98 -9.79 24.98
N VAL A 60 19.55 -11.05 25.13
CA VAL A 60 19.53 -12.08 24.09
C VAL A 60 18.16 -12.75 24.04
N GLN A 61 17.36 -12.45 23.02
CA GLN A 61 16.01 -13.02 22.88
C GLN A 61 15.73 -13.45 21.44
N GLN A 62 14.72 -14.29 21.26
CA GLN A 62 14.18 -14.67 19.95
C GLN A 62 12.82 -13.99 19.74
N LEU A 63 12.59 -13.51 18.52
CA LEU A 63 11.30 -13.03 18.05
C LEU A 63 11.00 -13.68 16.71
N ASP A 64 9.73 -13.88 16.38
CA ASP A 64 9.36 -14.24 15.01
C ASP A 64 9.73 -13.13 14.03
N PHE A 65 9.91 -13.53 12.77
CA PHE A 65 10.30 -12.65 11.67
C PHE A 65 9.50 -11.35 11.59
N ASP A 66 8.17 -11.43 11.68
CA ASP A 66 7.30 -10.25 11.52
C ASP A 66 7.41 -9.32 12.75
N THR A 67 7.36 -9.87 13.96
CA THR A 67 7.56 -9.11 15.22
C THR A 67 8.96 -8.48 15.29
N PHE A 68 9.99 -9.18 14.83
CA PHE A 68 11.37 -8.66 14.82
C PHE A 68 11.47 -7.38 13.97
N PHE A 69 11.01 -7.43 12.72
CA PHE A 69 11.09 -6.26 11.82
C PHE A 69 10.15 -5.12 12.26
N ALA A 70 9.01 -5.41 12.89
CA ALA A 70 8.13 -4.39 13.46
C ALA A 70 8.77 -3.67 14.67
N ARG A 71 9.38 -4.43 15.60
CA ARG A 71 9.98 -3.88 16.83
C ARG A 71 11.34 -3.23 16.61
N PHE A 72 12.19 -3.87 15.82
CA PHE A 72 13.59 -3.50 15.63
C PHE A 72 13.95 -3.34 14.14
N PRO A 73 13.27 -2.49 13.36
CA PRO A 73 13.68 -2.23 11.99
C PRO A 73 15.08 -1.58 11.95
N PRO A 74 15.86 -1.78 10.89
CA PRO A 74 17.19 -1.16 10.77
C PRO A 74 17.06 0.36 10.64
N PHE A 75 18.16 1.08 10.90
CA PHE A 75 18.24 2.55 10.86
C PHE A 75 17.40 3.30 11.91
N GLU A 76 16.60 2.63 12.74
CA GLU A 76 15.84 3.24 13.83
C GLU A 76 16.61 3.20 15.17
N PRO A 77 16.71 4.32 15.93
CA PRO A 77 17.22 4.33 17.30
C PRO A 77 16.37 3.51 18.28
N ILE A 78 16.89 2.37 18.74
CA ILE A 78 16.15 1.44 19.60
C ILE A 78 16.05 2.00 21.02
N SER A 79 14.95 2.71 21.28
CA SER A 79 14.74 3.50 22.50
C SER A 79 14.39 2.68 23.75
N ILE A 80 14.00 1.41 23.60
CA ILE A 80 13.69 0.52 24.72
C ILE A 80 14.95 0.00 25.42
N PHE A 81 16.09 -0.06 24.72
CA PHE A 81 17.36 -0.46 25.31
C PHE A 81 18.01 0.72 26.06
N GLU A 82 18.49 0.47 27.28
CA GLU A 82 19.33 1.40 28.04
C GLU A 82 20.78 0.88 28.10
N SER A 83 21.74 1.71 27.70
CA SER A 83 23.15 1.48 27.98
C SER A 83 23.55 2.15 29.29
N ILE A 84 24.22 1.39 30.18
CA ILE A 84 24.67 1.89 31.49
C ILE A 84 26.17 2.25 31.44
N TYR A 85 26.48 3.53 31.56
CA TYR A 85 27.84 4.07 31.60
C TYR A 85 28.17 4.53 33.03
N LYS A 86 28.96 3.74 33.76
CA LYS A 86 29.38 4.06 35.14
C LYS A 86 30.55 5.06 35.12
N GLY A 87 30.27 6.32 35.44
CA GLY A 87 31.28 7.37 35.62
C GLY A 87 31.84 7.42 37.04
N ARG A 88 32.83 8.30 37.27
CA ARG A 88 33.45 8.45 38.60
C ARG A 88 32.54 9.14 39.61
N LYS A 89 31.59 9.97 39.14
CA LYS A 89 30.70 10.78 39.98
C LYS A 89 29.25 10.35 39.90
N ARG A 90 28.79 9.89 38.74
CA ARG A 90 27.44 9.34 38.56
C ARG A 90 27.39 8.21 37.55
N THR A 91 26.29 7.48 37.55
CA THR A 91 25.97 6.53 36.48
C THR A 91 25.06 7.23 35.46
N ILE A 92 25.45 7.18 34.19
CA ILE A 92 24.65 7.67 33.06
C ILE A 92 23.92 6.49 32.42
N ARG A 93 22.65 6.70 32.06
CA ARG A 93 21.87 5.74 31.27
C ARG A 93 21.48 6.38 29.96
N LEU A 94 21.83 5.76 28.85
CA LEU A 94 21.63 6.29 27.50
C LEU A 94 20.58 5.44 26.78
N LYS A 95 19.52 6.07 26.25
CA LYS A 95 18.46 5.41 25.46
C LYS A 95 18.67 5.69 23.97
N GLY A 96 18.33 4.72 23.11
CA GLY A 96 18.42 4.90 21.66
C GLY A 96 19.86 4.97 21.14
N ASP A 97 20.84 4.49 21.90
CA ASP A 97 22.24 4.41 21.46
C ASP A 97 22.56 3.10 20.71
N HIS A 98 21.59 2.21 20.58
CA HIS A 98 21.65 0.98 19.78
C HIS A 98 20.95 1.18 18.43
N VAL A 99 21.65 0.87 17.34
CA VAL A 99 21.14 0.89 15.96
C VAL A 99 21.89 -0.17 15.16
N TRP A 100 21.14 -0.98 14.41
CA TRP A 100 21.71 -1.85 13.38
C TRP A 100 21.35 -1.35 11.98
N PHE A 101 22.10 -1.78 10.98
CA PHE A 101 22.08 -1.24 9.63
C PHE A 101 22.06 -2.37 8.62
N VAL A 102 21.48 -2.11 7.45
CA VAL A 102 21.56 -3.01 6.30
C VAL A 102 22.46 -2.40 5.23
N LEU A 103 23.60 -3.01 4.94
CA LEU A 103 24.65 -2.41 4.11
C LEU A 103 24.40 -2.37 2.58
N PRO A 104 23.77 -3.38 1.95
CA PRO A 104 23.60 -3.45 0.50
C PRO A 104 22.27 -2.82 0.09
N ILE A 105 22.14 -1.54 0.44
CA ILE A 105 21.03 -0.69 -0.01
C ILE A 105 21.50 0.08 -1.24
N LYS A 106 20.71 0.08 -2.31
CA LYS A 106 21.06 0.72 -3.59
C LYS A 106 21.23 2.24 -3.46
N GLU A 107 20.45 2.83 -2.58
CA GLU A 107 20.42 4.25 -2.25
C GLU A 107 21.55 4.66 -1.28
N LEU A 108 22.30 3.72 -0.70
CA LEU A 108 23.42 4.04 0.19
C LEU A 108 24.65 4.46 -0.64
N LYS A 109 25.17 5.66 -0.39
CA LYS A 109 26.30 6.20 -1.16
C LYS A 109 27.52 5.29 -1.04
N LYS A 110 28.06 4.80 -2.16
CA LYS A 110 29.15 3.82 -2.22
C LYS A 110 30.27 4.06 -1.20
N ASN A 111 30.87 5.26 -1.16
CA ASN A 111 31.96 5.55 -0.22
C ASN A 111 31.53 5.50 1.26
N ASN A 112 30.27 5.79 1.58
CA ASN A 112 29.73 5.63 2.94
C ASN A 112 29.44 4.16 3.25
N ARG A 113 28.93 3.39 2.28
CA ARG A 113 28.80 1.92 2.38
C ARG A 113 30.15 1.25 2.64
N ASP A 114 31.18 1.60 1.86
CA ASP A 114 32.53 1.04 1.99
C ASP A 114 33.17 1.42 3.34
N ASN A 115 32.95 2.65 3.82
CA ASN A 115 33.37 3.07 5.17
C ASN A 115 32.62 2.33 6.30
N LEU A 116 31.31 2.11 6.15
CA LEU A 116 30.51 1.36 7.11
C LEU A 116 30.92 -0.11 7.14
N LYS A 117 31.11 -0.76 5.98
CA LYS A 117 31.67 -2.12 5.87
C LYS A 117 32.96 -2.25 6.66
N LYS A 118 33.93 -1.35 6.46
CA LYS A 118 35.18 -1.36 7.24
C LYS A 118 34.96 -1.25 8.77
N ILE A 119 34.05 -0.40 9.21
CA ILE A 119 33.71 -0.27 10.64
C ILE A 119 33.12 -1.59 11.18
N PHE A 120 32.36 -2.30 10.35
CA PHE A 120 31.76 -3.58 10.72
C PHE A 120 32.73 -4.77 10.58
N GLU A 121 33.69 -4.74 9.66
CA GLU A 121 34.82 -5.69 9.61
C GLU A 121 35.66 -5.59 10.91
N GLU A 122 35.98 -4.38 11.37
CA GLU A 122 36.67 -4.16 12.65
C GLU A 122 35.87 -4.71 13.85
N PHE A 123 34.53 -4.71 13.75
CA PHE A 123 33.62 -5.22 14.78
C PHE A 123 33.43 -6.76 14.69
N GLU A 124 33.38 -7.32 13.49
CA GLU A 124 33.28 -8.74 13.20
C GLU A 124 34.48 -9.50 13.75
N ASN A 125 35.70 -9.03 13.47
CA ASN A 125 36.92 -9.63 14.03
C ASN A 125 36.90 -9.67 15.58
N TYR A 126 36.38 -8.61 16.22
CA TYR A 126 36.21 -8.57 17.68
C TYR A 126 35.13 -9.55 18.19
N LEU A 127 34.08 -9.79 17.39
CA LEU A 127 33.03 -10.76 17.72
C LEU A 127 33.47 -12.22 17.48
N HIS A 128 34.36 -12.49 16.53
CA HIS A 128 34.99 -13.81 16.38
C HIS A 128 35.83 -14.15 17.62
N GLU A 129 36.65 -13.21 18.09
CA GLU A 129 37.48 -13.40 19.30
C GLU A 129 36.66 -13.62 20.59
N GLU A 130 35.49 -12.98 20.74
CA GLU A 130 34.76 -12.90 22.02
C GLU A 130 33.35 -13.55 22.02
N TYR A 131 32.81 -13.96 20.87
CA TYR A 131 31.41 -14.43 20.76
C TYR A 131 31.23 -15.69 19.89
N SER A 132 31.48 -15.60 18.58
CA SER A 132 31.31 -16.73 17.64
C SER A 132 31.95 -16.44 16.28
N ASP A 133 32.71 -17.42 15.76
CA ASP A 133 33.30 -17.41 14.40
C ASP A 133 32.25 -17.47 13.27
N GLU A 134 30.98 -17.75 13.58
CA GLU A 134 29.90 -17.82 12.57
C GLU A 134 29.29 -16.46 12.22
N VAL A 135 29.59 -15.42 13.00
CA VAL A 135 29.13 -14.05 12.76
C VAL A 135 29.73 -13.53 11.46
N LYS A 136 28.92 -12.88 10.63
CA LYS A 136 29.35 -12.17 9.42
C LYS A 136 28.78 -10.77 9.44
N CYS A 137 29.51 -9.79 8.95
CA CYS A 137 29.05 -8.43 8.70
C CYS A 137 29.17 -8.01 7.21
N GLU A 138 29.66 -8.92 6.35
CA GLU A 138 30.07 -8.60 4.97
C GLU A 138 28.93 -8.14 4.05
N GLU A 139 27.84 -8.90 3.96
CA GLU A 139 26.87 -8.73 2.89
C GLU A 139 25.69 -7.85 3.27
N ILE A 140 24.98 -8.17 4.36
CA ILE A 140 23.68 -7.55 4.67
C ILE A 140 23.65 -6.92 6.06
N ILE A 141 23.94 -7.72 7.09
CA ILE A 141 23.76 -7.43 8.53
C ILE A 141 24.95 -7.98 9.30
N CYS A 142 25.28 -7.42 10.47
CA CYS A 142 26.12 -8.11 11.45
C CYS A 142 25.32 -9.17 12.20
N GLY A 143 25.61 -10.45 11.98
CA GLY A 143 24.88 -11.55 12.60
C GLY A 143 25.14 -12.89 11.92
N VAL A 144 24.25 -13.87 12.13
CA VAL A 144 24.39 -15.23 11.55
C VAL A 144 23.31 -15.42 10.48
N TYR A 145 23.74 -15.70 9.25
CA TYR A 145 22.85 -15.91 8.11
C TYR A 145 23.45 -16.83 7.03
N GLU A 146 22.53 -17.42 6.27
CA GLU A 146 22.78 -18.25 5.09
C GLU A 146 22.47 -17.44 3.81
N ASP A 147 23.32 -17.55 2.79
CA ASP A 147 23.14 -16.88 1.50
C ASP A 147 22.66 -17.85 0.41
N PHE A 148 21.55 -17.50 -0.24
CA PHE A 148 20.91 -18.22 -1.35
C PHE A 148 20.92 -17.38 -2.64
N GLY A 149 21.91 -16.50 -2.80
CA GLY A 149 22.20 -15.77 -4.04
C GLY A 149 21.42 -14.46 -4.16
N ASN A 150 20.10 -14.51 -4.28
CA ASN A 150 19.23 -13.31 -4.31
C ASN A 150 18.41 -13.11 -3.02
N LYS A 151 18.53 -14.04 -2.06
CA LYS A 151 17.91 -14.00 -0.75
C LYS A 151 18.93 -14.44 0.31
N ILE A 152 18.81 -13.96 1.54
CA ILE A 152 19.41 -14.58 2.72
C ILE A 152 18.34 -15.15 3.65
N ILE A 153 18.71 -16.13 4.47
CA ILE A 153 17.94 -16.55 5.64
C ILE A 153 18.68 -16.06 6.88
N LEU A 154 18.03 -15.19 7.65
CA LEU A 154 18.63 -14.45 8.76
C LEU A 154 18.26 -15.11 10.09
N ASN A 155 19.23 -15.79 10.70
CA ASN A 155 19.00 -16.55 11.94
C ASN A 155 19.29 -15.69 13.18
N GLU A 156 20.29 -14.79 13.10
CA GLU A 156 20.67 -13.91 14.20
C GLU A 156 21.03 -12.50 13.74
N VAL A 157 20.66 -11.49 14.53
CA VAL A 157 21.05 -10.08 14.36
C VAL A 157 21.79 -9.58 15.60
N ILE A 158 23.01 -9.08 15.42
CA ILE A 158 23.77 -8.41 16.45
C ILE A 158 23.56 -6.90 16.31
N ILE A 159 23.08 -6.27 17.38
CA ILE A 159 22.66 -4.87 17.42
C ILE A 159 23.72 -4.07 18.22
N PRO A 160 24.64 -3.36 17.54
CA PRO A 160 25.72 -2.62 18.19
C PRO A 160 25.28 -1.26 18.72
N ARG A 161 26.09 -0.72 19.64
CA ARG A 161 26.01 0.66 20.12
C ARG A 161 26.73 1.62 19.18
N VAL A 162 26.00 2.63 18.75
CA VAL A 162 26.48 3.75 17.94
C VAL A 162 27.59 4.53 18.64
N VAL A 163 27.49 4.70 19.96
CA VAL A 163 28.41 5.55 20.75
C VAL A 163 29.76 4.86 21.03
N TYR A 164 29.87 3.54 20.81
CA TYR A 164 31.01 2.77 21.28
C TYR A 164 31.60 1.72 20.31
N ASP A 165 30.81 1.14 19.40
CA ASP A 165 31.25 -0.03 18.61
C ASP A 165 31.74 0.40 17.20
N GLY A 166 32.95 0.97 17.10
CA GLY A 166 33.62 1.28 15.83
C GLY A 166 34.79 2.28 15.90
N GLY A 167 35.54 2.40 14.79
CA GLY A 167 36.74 3.26 14.67
C GLY A 167 36.53 4.78 14.75
N ASN A 168 35.27 5.25 14.79
CA ASN A 168 34.86 6.62 15.09
C ASN A 168 34.09 6.62 16.42
N PRO A 169 34.66 7.11 17.53
CA PRO A 169 33.95 7.08 18.80
C PRO A 169 32.79 8.09 18.81
N LEU A 170 31.75 7.74 19.58
CA LEU A 170 30.56 8.54 19.88
C LEU A 170 29.51 8.73 18.76
N TYR A 171 29.78 8.43 17.48
CA TYR A 171 28.76 8.58 16.42
C TYR A 171 28.98 7.69 15.17
N LYS A 172 27.90 7.44 14.42
CA LYS A 172 27.91 6.80 13.09
C LYS A 172 27.19 7.71 12.08
N GLU A 173 27.76 7.88 10.87
CA GLU A 173 27.15 8.64 9.76
C GLU A 173 26.64 7.68 8.69
N VAL A 174 25.38 7.86 8.28
CA VAL A 174 24.77 7.17 7.13
C VAL A 174 24.41 8.22 6.07
N VAL A 175 24.78 7.98 4.81
CA VAL A 175 24.59 8.92 3.70
C VAL A 175 23.82 8.25 2.56
N PHE A 176 22.58 8.68 2.36
CA PHE A 176 21.71 8.22 1.29
C PHE A 176 21.75 9.19 0.10
N LYS A 177 21.76 8.62 -1.11
CA LYS A 177 21.54 9.32 -2.38
C LYS A 177 20.08 9.07 -2.78
N LEU A 178 19.26 10.12 -2.77
CA LEU A 178 17.83 10.03 -3.10
C LEU A 178 17.60 10.00 -4.62
N THR A 179 18.08 11.04 -5.31
CA THR A 179 18.03 11.18 -6.77
C THR A 179 19.34 11.78 -7.29
N ASP A 180 19.48 11.98 -8.60
CA ASP A 180 20.66 12.65 -9.18
C ASP A 180 20.65 14.18 -9.02
N TRP A 181 19.50 14.77 -8.67
CA TRP A 181 19.31 16.23 -8.55
C TRP A 181 19.05 16.72 -7.12
N GLU A 182 18.56 15.87 -6.21
CA GLU A 182 18.41 16.23 -4.79
C GLU A 182 19.75 16.18 -4.03
N PRO A 183 19.90 16.98 -2.95
CA PRO A 183 21.01 16.83 -2.02
C PRO A 183 21.08 15.45 -1.36
N GLU A 184 22.28 15.05 -0.96
CA GLU A 184 22.51 13.84 -0.15
C GLU A 184 21.81 13.96 1.21
N LEU A 185 21.03 12.96 1.58
CA LEU A 185 20.45 12.85 2.91
C LEU A 185 21.49 12.24 3.87
N ARG A 186 21.82 12.97 4.93
CA ARG A 186 22.81 12.56 5.95
C ARG A 186 22.15 12.39 7.29
N VAL A 187 22.38 11.24 7.91
CA VAL A 187 21.89 10.93 9.26
C VAL A 187 23.08 10.65 10.18
N TYR A 188 23.22 11.50 11.20
CA TYR A 188 24.19 11.33 12.27
C TYR A 188 23.52 10.73 13.50
N TYR A 189 23.82 9.46 13.75
CA TYR A 189 23.43 8.76 14.96
C TYR A 189 24.52 8.99 16.01
N GLY A 190 24.14 9.26 17.27
CA GLY A 190 25.09 9.51 18.37
C GLY A 190 25.35 11.00 18.63
N LEU A 191 26.59 11.33 19.02
CA LEU A 191 27.04 12.63 19.52
C LEU A 191 28.06 13.30 18.57
N HIS A 192 27.70 13.48 17.30
CA HIS A 192 28.61 13.95 16.25
C HIS A 192 29.26 15.32 16.56
N LYS A 193 28.57 16.27 17.22
CA LYS A 193 29.14 17.58 17.60
C LYS A 193 30.07 17.52 18.80
N VAL A 194 29.98 16.47 19.61
CA VAL A 194 30.95 16.17 20.67
C VAL A 194 32.20 15.55 20.03
N ALA A 195 32.01 14.56 19.15
CA ALA A 195 33.11 13.91 18.42
C ALA A 195 33.94 14.89 17.57
N GLN A 196 33.31 15.87 16.90
CA GLN A 196 34.01 16.91 16.13
C GLN A 196 34.97 17.78 16.96
N LYS A 197 34.78 17.87 18.28
CA LYS A 197 35.58 18.72 19.19
C LYS A 197 36.66 17.93 19.94
N ILE A 198 36.60 16.60 19.90
CA ILE A 198 37.30 15.73 20.84
C ILE A 198 37.90 14.53 20.07
N ASN A 199 39.23 14.48 20.00
CA ASN A 199 39.96 13.39 19.32
C ASN A 199 39.72 12.02 19.97
N ARG A 200 40.01 10.95 19.21
CA ARG A 200 39.83 9.54 19.60
C ARG A 200 40.17 9.25 21.07
N HIS A 201 39.20 8.65 21.79
CA HIS A 201 39.32 8.34 23.22
C HIS A 201 39.13 6.84 23.50
N PRO A 202 39.83 6.30 24.52
CA PRO A 202 39.61 4.93 24.99
C PRO A 202 38.26 4.79 25.70
N ARG A 203 37.66 3.59 25.67
CA ARG A 203 36.39 3.22 26.33
C ARG A 203 36.20 3.83 27.72
N SER A 204 37.26 3.79 28.52
CA SER A 204 37.25 4.21 29.93
C SER A 204 36.90 5.69 30.15
N LYS A 205 37.07 6.57 29.14
CA LYS A 205 36.77 8.01 29.24
C LYS A 205 35.35 8.37 28.81
N ILE A 206 34.60 7.47 28.16
CA ILE A 206 33.27 7.77 27.63
C ILE A 206 32.27 8.23 28.70
N PRO A 207 32.20 7.64 29.90
CA PRO A 207 31.32 8.15 30.95
C PRO A 207 31.63 9.61 31.33
N GLU A 208 32.91 9.99 31.34
CA GLU A 208 33.38 11.34 31.69
C GLU A 208 32.97 12.35 30.60
N ILE A 209 33.08 11.96 29.32
CA ILE A 209 32.65 12.78 28.17
C ILE A 209 31.12 12.96 28.18
N LEU A 210 30.37 11.89 28.44
CA LEU A 210 28.91 11.95 28.55
C LEU A 210 28.47 12.83 29.76
N GLU A 211 29.19 12.74 30.88
CA GLU A 211 28.96 13.59 32.05
C GLU A 211 29.14 15.08 31.69
N GLU A 212 30.23 15.45 31.00
CA GLU A 212 30.54 16.83 30.62
C GLU A 212 29.60 17.37 29.54
N ALA A 213 29.42 16.62 28.43
CA ALA A 213 28.70 17.09 27.26
C ALA A 213 27.18 17.26 27.50
N LEU A 214 26.57 16.41 28.34
CA LEU A 214 25.11 16.36 28.49
C LEU A 214 24.59 17.09 29.75
N ALA A 215 25.40 17.24 30.81
CA ALA A 215 24.99 17.92 32.05
C ALA A 215 24.46 19.35 31.82
N SER A 216 25.12 20.11 30.93
CA SER A 216 24.75 21.50 30.66
C SER A 216 23.39 21.67 29.92
N HIS A 217 22.84 20.56 29.42
CA HIS A 217 21.53 20.49 28.76
C HIS A 217 20.41 19.96 29.68
N GLU A 218 20.77 19.20 30.71
CA GLU A 218 19.87 18.54 31.67
C GLU A 218 18.99 19.54 32.45
N ALA A 219 19.53 20.71 32.79
CA ALA A 219 18.81 21.75 33.53
C ALA A 219 18.02 22.74 32.65
N LYS A 220 18.10 22.64 31.31
CA LYS A 220 17.59 23.69 30.39
C LYS A 220 16.32 23.30 29.62
N ARG A 221 15.89 22.03 29.66
CA ARG A 221 14.84 21.52 28.76
C ARG A 221 14.01 20.42 29.46
N GLY A 222 12.71 20.36 29.15
CA GLY A 222 11.78 19.37 29.70
C GLY A 222 11.90 17.96 29.07
N TYR A 223 13.11 17.50 28.75
CA TYR A 223 13.37 16.15 28.25
C TYR A 223 14.81 15.72 28.59
N SER A 224 15.05 14.41 28.65
CA SER A 224 16.37 13.85 28.95
C SER A 224 17.34 14.08 27.78
N PRO A 225 18.50 14.74 27.98
CA PRO A 225 19.57 14.78 26.99
C PRO A 225 20.26 13.42 26.80
N TYR A 226 19.90 12.41 27.60
CA TYR A 226 20.41 11.04 27.48
C TYR A 226 19.50 10.14 26.62
N ALA A 227 18.58 10.73 25.84
CA ALA A 227 17.72 10.02 24.89
C ALA A 227 18.11 10.41 23.45
N LEU A 228 18.81 9.50 22.76
CA LEU A 228 19.35 9.67 21.40
C LEU A 228 18.35 9.22 20.31
N ASN A 229 17.06 9.14 20.64
CA ASN A 229 15.98 8.87 19.70
C ASN A 229 15.23 10.15 19.27
N TYR A 230 15.64 11.33 19.72
CA TYR A 230 15.13 12.61 19.24
C TYR A 230 16.00 13.16 18.11
N ILE A 231 15.38 13.63 17.02
CA ILE A 231 16.09 14.23 15.89
C ILE A 231 16.07 15.75 15.90
N THR A 232 17.14 16.32 15.37
CA THR A 232 17.30 17.73 15.01
C THR A 232 17.65 17.80 13.53
N THR A 233 17.17 18.81 12.81
CA THR A 233 17.31 18.89 11.35
C THR A 233 17.99 20.15 10.89
N CYS A 234 18.63 20.09 9.73
CA CYS A 234 19.34 21.19 9.11
C CYS A 234 19.43 21.01 7.59
N TYR A 235 19.93 22.02 6.88
CA TYR A 235 20.06 22.02 5.42
C TYR A 235 18.72 21.68 4.75
N ASP A 236 17.63 22.28 5.25
CA ASP A 236 16.23 22.04 4.87
C ASP A 236 15.72 20.60 5.13
N GLY A 237 16.35 19.88 6.05
CA GLY A 237 15.98 18.52 6.44
C GLY A 237 16.91 17.44 5.94
N TYR A 238 17.74 17.73 4.92
CA TYR A 238 18.71 16.80 4.35
C TYR A 238 19.88 16.46 5.28
N VAL A 239 20.04 17.17 6.41
CA VAL A 239 20.96 16.79 7.48
C VAL A 239 20.17 16.56 8.75
N ILE A 240 20.22 15.33 9.27
CA ILE A 240 19.49 14.86 10.45
C ILE A 240 20.50 14.41 11.50
N SER A 241 20.26 14.74 12.76
CA SER A 241 21.16 14.42 13.87
C SER A 241 20.38 14.05 15.12
N THR A 242 20.75 12.93 15.76
CA THR A 242 20.25 12.55 17.09
C THR A 242 20.98 13.25 18.25
N ASP A 243 22.00 14.07 17.96
CA ASP A 243 22.84 14.72 18.96
C ASP A 243 22.08 15.86 19.68
N PRO A 244 21.84 15.76 21.01
CA PRO A 244 21.10 16.76 21.79
C PRO A 244 21.87 18.09 21.95
N THR A 245 23.17 18.09 21.68
CA THR A 245 24.04 19.27 21.69
C THR A 245 24.04 20.02 20.35
N ALA A 246 23.63 19.37 19.25
CA ALA A 246 23.58 19.98 17.90
C ALA A 246 22.75 21.27 17.75
N PRO A 247 21.60 21.47 18.43
CA PRO A 247 20.75 22.66 18.26
C PRO A 247 21.51 23.99 18.24
N ASN A 248 21.20 24.83 17.26
CA ASN A 248 21.82 26.12 16.97
C ASN A 248 23.31 26.11 16.56
N GLN A 249 23.99 24.95 16.54
CA GLN A 249 25.33 24.84 15.95
C GLN A 249 25.25 24.90 14.41
N ILE A 250 26.35 25.32 13.76
CA ILE A 250 26.44 25.34 12.29
C ILE A 250 26.53 23.91 11.77
N CYS A 251 25.85 23.66 10.65
CA CYS A 251 25.72 22.33 10.06
C CYS A 251 26.90 22.00 9.16
N ASP A 252 27.28 20.72 9.11
CA ASP A 252 28.58 20.33 8.54
C ASP A 252 28.72 20.71 7.06
N PRO A 253 27.74 20.45 6.18
CA PRO A 253 27.81 20.95 4.80
C PRO A 253 27.96 22.47 4.75
N CYS A 254 27.39 23.23 5.68
CA CYS A 254 27.49 24.70 5.72
C CYS A 254 28.79 25.24 6.35
N MET A 255 29.65 24.38 6.88
CA MET A 255 31.00 24.76 7.31
C MET A 255 32.03 24.70 6.17
N GLU A 256 31.73 23.98 5.08
CA GLU A 256 32.59 23.84 3.91
C GLU A 256 32.54 25.06 2.97
N GLY A 257 33.59 25.25 2.16
CA GLY A 257 33.83 26.51 1.45
C GLY A 257 32.86 26.83 0.30
N LYS A 258 32.40 25.83 -0.44
CA LYS A 258 31.58 26.01 -1.67
C LYS A 258 30.07 26.05 -1.42
N THR A 259 29.64 25.50 -0.29
CA THR A 259 28.24 25.27 0.11
C THR A 259 27.66 26.42 0.93
N LYS A 260 28.53 27.25 1.55
CA LYS A 260 28.17 28.44 2.33
C LYS A 260 27.30 29.46 1.60
N GLU A 261 27.35 29.49 0.27
CA GLU A 261 26.65 30.46 -0.58
C GLU A 261 25.25 29.99 -1.01
N THR A 262 24.87 28.75 -0.66
CA THR A 262 23.56 28.18 -1.02
C THR A 262 22.42 28.77 -0.19
N LEU A 263 21.20 28.80 -0.76
CA LEU A 263 19.96 29.13 -0.04
C LEU A 263 19.69 28.18 1.14
N LEU A 264 20.24 26.97 1.07
CA LEU A 264 20.18 25.91 2.08
C LEU A 264 21.13 26.16 3.28
N CYS A 265 22.13 27.05 3.16
CA CYS A 265 23.08 27.39 4.23
C CYS A 265 22.91 28.78 4.86
N ARG A 266 21.79 29.46 4.60
CA ARG A 266 21.45 30.73 5.29
C ARG A 266 21.44 30.53 6.81
N LYS A 267 22.05 31.45 7.58
CA LYS A 267 22.41 31.29 9.01
C LYS A 267 21.24 31.29 10.04
N TYR A 268 20.07 30.75 9.67
CA TYR A 268 18.93 30.52 10.57
C TYR A 268 18.74 29.02 10.91
N PRO A 269 18.01 28.70 11.99
CA PRO A 269 17.65 27.33 12.36
C PRO A 269 16.94 26.59 11.21
N GLY A 270 17.31 25.33 10.97
CA GLY A 270 16.75 24.49 9.90
C GLY A 270 17.48 24.54 8.57
N ARG A 271 18.32 25.56 8.32
CA ARG A 271 19.10 25.68 7.07
C ARG A 271 20.61 25.70 7.30
N GLY A 272 21.18 26.82 7.73
CA GLY A 272 22.61 26.93 8.06
C GLY A 272 22.96 26.50 9.50
N LYS A 273 21.97 26.38 10.37
CA LYS A 273 22.11 25.94 11.77
C LYS A 273 21.09 24.86 12.10
N PHE A 274 21.44 23.94 12.99
CA PHE A 274 20.50 22.89 13.40
C PHE A 274 19.28 23.50 14.09
N GLU A 275 18.10 23.12 13.60
CA GLU A 275 16.84 23.50 14.18
C GLU A 275 16.62 22.77 15.49
N TYR A 276 16.17 23.52 16.50
CA TYR A 276 15.58 22.91 17.68
C TYR A 276 14.11 22.63 17.39
N ARG A 277 13.79 21.41 16.97
CA ARG A 277 12.44 20.84 17.06
C ARG A 277 12.52 19.51 17.79
N ARG A 278 11.59 19.26 18.72
CA ARG A 278 11.52 18.01 19.46
C ARG A 278 10.69 17.01 18.66
N LYS A 279 11.33 16.26 17.78
CA LYS A 279 10.68 15.17 17.02
C LYS A 279 11.38 13.85 17.34
N ILE A 280 10.61 12.78 17.51
CA ILE A 280 11.16 11.43 17.61
C ILE A 280 11.66 11.04 16.21
N PHE A 281 12.73 10.23 16.13
CA PHE A 281 13.18 9.67 14.86
C PHE A 281 12.00 8.94 14.17
N PRO A 282 11.70 9.18 12.88
CA PRO A 282 10.58 8.54 12.21
C PRO A 282 10.71 7.01 12.22
N LYS A 283 9.60 6.32 12.48
CA LYS A 283 9.53 4.86 12.41
C LYS A 283 10.02 4.38 11.05
N VAL A 284 10.82 3.31 11.04
CA VAL A 284 11.22 2.63 9.81
C VAL A 284 10.28 1.45 9.58
N TYR A 285 9.82 1.26 8.35
CA TYR A 285 8.83 0.26 8.00
C TYR A 285 9.39 -0.72 6.98
N SER A 286 9.21 -2.02 7.20
CA SER A 286 9.62 -3.07 6.27
C SER A 286 8.64 -3.22 5.11
N VAL A 287 9.16 -3.27 3.88
CA VAL A 287 8.39 -3.66 2.69
C VAL A 287 8.42 -5.18 2.59
N LYS A 288 7.30 -5.82 2.96
CA LYS A 288 7.17 -7.28 2.96
C LYS A 288 6.56 -7.75 1.62
N SER A 289 6.92 -8.94 1.18
CA SER A 289 6.21 -9.66 0.12
C SER A 289 6.09 -11.14 0.49
N ILE A 290 5.05 -11.79 -0.03
CA ILE A 290 4.74 -13.19 0.26
C ILE A 290 4.55 -13.92 -1.06
N GLU A 291 5.44 -14.87 -1.33
CA GLU A 291 5.57 -15.51 -2.63
C GLU A 291 5.39 -17.04 -2.53
N PRO A 292 4.41 -17.64 -3.25
CA PRO A 292 4.36 -19.08 -3.47
C PRO A 292 5.56 -19.57 -4.29
N SER A 293 6.02 -20.79 -4.05
CA SER A 293 7.14 -21.37 -4.80
C SER A 293 6.81 -21.58 -6.29
N SER A 294 7.84 -21.63 -7.15
CA SER A 294 7.65 -21.82 -8.60
C SER A 294 6.97 -23.15 -8.97
N LEU A 295 6.97 -24.13 -8.06
CA LEU A 295 6.25 -25.41 -8.23
C LEU A 295 4.73 -25.21 -8.18
N VAL A 296 4.27 -24.33 -7.29
CA VAL A 296 2.84 -23.98 -7.12
C VAL A 296 2.26 -23.49 -8.45
N TYR A 297 2.97 -22.62 -9.17
CA TYR A 297 2.56 -22.11 -10.48
C TYR A 297 2.44 -23.20 -11.56
N ARG A 298 3.34 -24.20 -11.56
CA ARG A 298 3.28 -25.32 -12.50
C ARG A 298 2.10 -26.25 -12.25
N GLU A 299 1.68 -26.39 -10.98
CA GLU A 299 0.47 -27.15 -10.65
C GLU A 299 -0.80 -26.34 -10.97
N ILE A 300 -0.79 -25.01 -10.75
CA ILE A 300 -1.90 -24.10 -11.13
C ILE A 300 -2.19 -24.22 -12.63
N GLU A 301 -1.17 -24.20 -13.49
CA GLU A 301 -1.32 -24.29 -14.95
C GLU A 301 -2.09 -25.54 -15.41
N LYS A 302 -1.95 -26.67 -14.72
CA LYS A 302 -2.65 -27.93 -15.03
C LYS A 302 -4.13 -27.90 -14.64
N VAL A 303 -4.45 -27.25 -13.52
CA VAL A 303 -5.81 -27.25 -12.95
C VAL A 303 -6.66 -26.09 -13.44
N TYR A 304 -6.04 -24.99 -13.87
CA TYR A 304 -6.70 -23.73 -14.21
C TYR A 304 -7.87 -23.84 -15.22
N THR A 305 -8.86 -22.98 -15.05
CA THR A 305 -10.05 -22.80 -15.90
C THR A 305 -10.43 -21.33 -15.96
N LEU A 306 -10.82 -20.83 -17.13
CA LEU A 306 -11.39 -19.49 -17.25
C LEU A 306 -12.75 -19.40 -16.50
N PRO A 307 -13.09 -18.29 -15.82
CA PRO A 307 -12.29 -17.07 -15.64
C PRO A 307 -11.22 -17.16 -14.55
N TYR A 308 -11.48 -17.90 -13.47
CA TYR A 308 -10.56 -18.11 -12.36
C TYR A 308 -10.68 -19.53 -11.79
N SER A 309 -9.71 -19.96 -11.01
CA SER A 309 -9.80 -21.20 -10.23
C SER A 309 -9.58 -20.89 -8.76
N ILE A 310 -10.47 -21.41 -7.91
CA ILE A 310 -10.30 -21.39 -6.46
C ILE A 310 -9.68 -22.73 -6.05
N LEU A 311 -8.57 -22.67 -5.34
CA LEU A 311 -7.72 -23.81 -5.03
C LEU A 311 -7.46 -23.83 -3.52
N LEU A 312 -7.99 -24.84 -2.84
CA LEU A 312 -7.58 -25.17 -1.49
C LEU A 312 -6.36 -26.10 -1.58
N ALA A 313 -5.26 -25.67 -0.98
CA ALA A 313 -3.97 -26.34 -0.98
C ALA A 313 -3.60 -26.77 0.44
N ASP A 314 -3.32 -28.07 0.62
CA ASP A 314 -2.67 -28.59 1.82
C ASP A 314 -1.14 -28.58 1.57
N ASN A 315 -0.34 -28.10 2.51
CA ASN A 315 1.13 -28.12 2.44
C ASN A 315 1.76 -27.44 1.18
N VAL A 316 1.28 -26.26 0.82
CA VAL A 316 1.89 -25.37 -0.19
C VAL A 316 3.15 -24.69 0.34
N GLU A 317 4.18 -24.55 -0.51
CA GLU A 317 5.41 -23.82 -0.19
C GLU A 317 5.25 -22.31 -0.41
N ILE A 318 5.46 -21.52 0.64
CA ILE A 318 5.42 -20.05 0.63
C ILE A 318 6.66 -19.51 1.33
N SER A 319 7.20 -18.38 0.85
CA SER A 319 8.23 -17.61 1.56
C SER A 319 7.73 -16.21 1.89
N LYS A 320 7.97 -15.72 3.12
CA LYS A 320 7.90 -14.30 3.45
C LYS A 320 9.28 -13.68 3.17
N ASP A 321 9.30 -12.57 2.45
CA ASP A 321 10.51 -11.80 2.15
C ASP A 321 10.35 -10.35 2.62
N ILE A 322 11.43 -9.73 3.11
CA ILE A 322 11.60 -8.27 3.16
C ILE A 322 12.41 -7.84 1.94
N GLU A 323 11.83 -6.96 1.11
CA GLU A 323 12.44 -6.44 -0.12
C GLU A 323 13.20 -5.13 0.11
N GLY A 324 12.82 -4.38 1.13
CA GLY A 324 13.30 -3.04 1.41
C GLY A 324 12.70 -2.44 2.67
N PHE A 325 13.04 -1.18 2.92
CA PHE A 325 12.51 -0.39 4.03
C PHE A 325 12.06 0.99 3.54
N VAL A 326 11.14 1.63 4.26
CA VAL A 326 10.67 2.99 3.98
C VAL A 326 10.75 3.85 5.24
N ILE A 327 11.22 5.09 5.08
CA ILE A 327 11.28 6.10 6.14
C ILE A 327 10.57 7.38 5.68
N TYR A 328 9.79 8.01 6.55
CA TYR A 328 9.08 9.26 6.25
C TYR A 328 9.65 10.43 7.05
N PHE A 329 10.36 11.34 6.38
CA PHE A 329 10.88 12.57 6.99
C PHE A 329 10.01 13.77 6.60
N ASP A 330 9.67 14.64 7.55
CA ASP A 330 8.75 15.78 7.31
C ASP A 330 9.16 16.66 6.11
N LYS A 331 10.42 17.12 6.09
CA LYS A 331 10.92 18.05 5.07
C LYS A 331 11.44 17.35 3.82
N VAL A 332 12.01 16.15 3.97
CA VAL A 332 12.65 15.41 2.86
C VAL A 332 11.65 14.49 2.15
N GLY A 333 10.73 13.84 2.86
CA GLY A 333 9.67 12.96 2.34
C GLY A 333 9.89 11.45 2.53
N LYS A 334 9.18 10.64 1.74
CA LYS A 334 9.37 9.17 1.61
C LYS A 334 10.79 8.90 1.13
N VAL A 335 11.53 8.08 1.86
CA VAL A 335 12.84 7.54 1.46
C VAL A 335 12.70 6.04 1.41
N GLU A 336 12.84 5.48 0.22
CA GLU A 336 12.86 4.04 -0.03
C GLU A 336 14.29 3.52 0.05
N LEU A 337 14.46 2.36 0.65
CA LEU A 337 15.73 1.70 0.88
C LEU A 337 15.64 0.28 0.31
N ASN A 338 16.04 0.11 -0.95
CA ASN A 338 15.89 -1.14 -1.69
C ASN A 338 17.09 -2.06 -1.46
N LEU A 339 16.83 -3.30 -1.05
CA LEU A 339 17.89 -4.29 -0.86
C LEU A 339 18.43 -4.83 -2.18
N GLU A 340 19.74 -5.12 -2.23
CA GLU A 340 20.36 -5.88 -3.33
C GLU A 340 19.99 -7.38 -3.24
N LYS A 341 19.84 -7.93 -2.02
CA LYS A 341 19.35 -9.29 -1.72
C LYS A 341 18.24 -9.21 -0.68
N LYS A 342 17.15 -9.96 -0.86
CA LYS A 342 16.02 -9.96 0.09
C LYS A 342 16.38 -10.68 1.40
N ILE A 343 15.77 -10.29 2.51
CA ILE A 343 15.83 -11.08 3.76
C ILE A 343 14.60 -11.99 3.78
N SER A 344 14.76 -13.29 3.98
CA SER A 344 13.69 -14.28 3.78
C SER A 344 13.56 -15.23 4.98
N THR A 345 12.35 -15.75 5.17
CA THR A 345 12.07 -16.91 6.04
C THR A 345 12.47 -18.25 5.42
N GLY A 346 12.96 -18.24 4.17
CA GLY A 346 12.99 -19.43 3.32
C GLY A 346 11.58 -19.88 2.90
N TYR A 347 11.50 -20.97 2.15
CA TYR A 347 10.22 -21.61 1.85
C TYR A 347 9.80 -22.51 3.01
N PHE A 348 8.63 -22.24 3.59
CA PHE A 348 7.96 -23.10 4.54
C PHE A 348 6.70 -23.69 3.92
N SER A 349 6.30 -24.88 4.35
CA SER A 349 5.03 -25.47 3.95
C SER A 349 3.89 -25.04 4.89
N THR A 350 2.73 -24.72 4.32
CA THR A 350 1.51 -24.33 5.04
C THR A 350 0.25 -24.68 4.24
N ASN A 351 -0.96 -24.49 4.76
CA ASN A 351 -2.17 -24.56 3.94
C ASN A 351 -2.52 -23.18 3.39
N SER A 352 -3.26 -23.14 2.29
CA SER A 352 -3.71 -21.90 1.67
C SER A 352 -5.01 -22.05 0.89
N LEU A 353 -5.83 -21.01 0.92
CA LEU A 353 -6.92 -20.80 -0.02
C LEU A 353 -6.45 -19.78 -1.07
N MET A 354 -6.27 -20.23 -2.30
CA MET A 354 -5.77 -19.43 -3.42
C MET A 354 -6.86 -19.19 -4.47
N ILE A 355 -6.81 -18.02 -5.10
CA ILE A 355 -7.54 -17.70 -6.33
C ILE A 355 -6.51 -17.41 -7.41
N ALA A 356 -6.58 -18.14 -8.51
CA ALA A 356 -5.70 -17.97 -9.66
C ALA A 356 -6.48 -17.51 -10.90
N PHE A 357 -5.96 -16.52 -11.63
CA PHE A 357 -6.51 -16.06 -12.91
C PHE A 357 -5.42 -15.67 -13.91
N ASP A 358 -5.67 -15.87 -15.21
CA ASP A 358 -4.72 -15.58 -16.29
C ASP A 358 -4.42 -14.07 -16.32
N SER A 359 -3.14 -13.71 -16.27
CA SER A 359 -2.70 -12.31 -16.22
C SER A 359 -3.19 -11.47 -17.41
N LYS A 360 -3.49 -12.11 -18.56
CA LYS A 360 -4.01 -11.45 -19.77
C LYS A 360 -5.43 -10.92 -19.59
N LEU A 361 -6.20 -11.45 -18.65
CA LEU A 361 -7.53 -10.92 -18.30
C LEU A 361 -7.45 -9.47 -17.83
N VAL A 362 -6.38 -9.10 -17.12
CA VAL A 362 -6.21 -7.71 -16.64
C VAL A 362 -6.04 -6.74 -17.80
N ARG A 363 -5.25 -7.10 -18.83
CA ARG A 363 -5.12 -6.25 -20.04
C ARG A 363 -6.46 -6.11 -20.78
N ILE A 364 -7.18 -7.21 -20.96
CA ILE A 364 -8.50 -7.19 -21.62
C ILE A 364 -9.50 -6.34 -20.81
N PHE A 365 -9.43 -6.39 -19.48
CA PHE A 365 -10.25 -5.57 -18.59
C PHE A 365 -9.89 -4.07 -18.64
N ILE A 366 -8.59 -3.71 -18.71
CA ILE A 366 -8.17 -2.31 -18.91
C ILE A 366 -8.70 -1.78 -20.25
N ASP A 367 -8.51 -2.56 -21.32
CA ASP A 367 -9.04 -2.22 -22.65
C ASP A 367 -10.58 -2.06 -22.58
N ALA A 368 -11.30 -2.92 -21.86
CA ALA A 368 -12.75 -2.82 -21.67
C ALA A 368 -13.18 -1.59 -20.83
N LEU A 369 -12.45 -1.25 -19.75
CA LEU A 369 -12.71 -0.04 -18.95
C LEU A 369 -12.60 1.23 -19.81
N LYS A 370 -11.60 1.28 -20.70
CA LYS A 370 -11.37 2.41 -21.61
C LYS A 370 -12.54 2.64 -22.56
N GLU A 371 -13.12 1.58 -23.12
CA GLU A 371 -14.30 1.66 -24.00
C GLU A 371 -15.61 1.95 -23.24
N ASN A 372 -15.66 1.71 -21.92
CA ASN A 372 -16.87 1.83 -21.10
C ASN A 372 -16.92 3.08 -20.19
N LYS A 373 -16.16 4.15 -20.50
CA LYS A 373 -16.11 5.39 -19.71
C LYS A 373 -17.49 5.93 -19.27
N ALA A 374 -18.53 5.81 -20.12
CA ALA A 374 -19.89 6.28 -19.83
C ALA A 374 -20.80 5.24 -19.14
N ASN A 375 -20.42 3.96 -19.16
CA ASN A 375 -21.25 2.85 -18.64
C ASN A 375 -20.80 2.34 -17.27
N MET A 376 -19.52 2.53 -16.92
CA MET A 376 -18.89 2.09 -15.68
C MET A 376 -18.41 3.30 -14.88
N LEU A 377 -19.18 3.66 -13.84
CA LEU A 377 -19.00 4.89 -13.08
C LEU A 377 -18.84 4.61 -11.59
N ILE A 378 -18.10 5.48 -10.90
CA ILE A 378 -18.13 5.65 -9.43
C ILE A 378 -18.81 6.99 -9.09
N LYS A 379 -19.49 7.05 -7.95
CA LYS A 379 -20.01 8.28 -7.34
C LYS A 379 -19.10 8.71 -6.19
N VAL A 380 -18.77 9.99 -6.12
CA VAL A 380 -17.99 10.59 -5.01
C VAL A 380 -18.68 11.86 -4.52
N LYS A 381 -18.74 12.10 -3.21
CA LYS A 381 -19.24 13.36 -2.63
C LYS A 381 -18.10 14.27 -2.17
N ILE A 382 -18.23 15.58 -2.43
CA ILE A 382 -17.20 16.59 -2.10
C ILE A 382 -17.77 17.68 -1.20
N GLY A 383 -16.96 18.06 -0.21
CA GLY A 383 -17.16 19.22 0.63
C GLY A 383 -18.39 19.14 1.54
N PRO A 384 -18.67 20.22 2.29
CA PRO A 384 -19.70 20.21 3.33
C PRO A 384 -21.12 20.18 2.78
N ARG A 385 -21.31 20.43 1.49
CA ARG A 385 -22.60 20.27 0.79
C ARG A 385 -22.83 18.86 0.24
N LYS A 386 -21.88 17.95 0.43
CA LYS A 386 -21.87 16.57 -0.10
C LYS A 386 -22.21 16.54 -1.61
N GLU A 387 -21.56 17.40 -2.41
CA GLU A 387 -21.80 17.51 -3.87
C GLU A 387 -21.40 16.19 -4.56
N GLU A 388 -22.38 15.47 -5.12
CA GLU A 388 -22.14 14.20 -5.81
C GLU A 388 -21.62 14.42 -7.25
N VAL A 389 -20.46 13.83 -7.56
CA VAL A 389 -19.88 13.80 -8.91
C VAL A 389 -19.74 12.35 -9.37
N SER A 390 -20.11 12.08 -10.63
CA SER A 390 -19.87 10.78 -11.27
C SER A 390 -18.58 10.78 -12.12
N LEU A 391 -17.74 9.78 -11.91
CA LEU A 391 -16.43 9.60 -12.56
C LEU A 391 -16.36 8.24 -13.29
N PRO A 392 -15.74 8.15 -14.48
CA PRO A 392 -15.42 6.87 -15.11
C PRO A 392 -14.45 6.03 -14.26
N LEU A 393 -14.69 4.72 -14.16
CA LEU A 393 -13.73 3.82 -13.46
C LEU A 393 -12.34 3.80 -14.12
N TYR A 394 -12.27 3.96 -15.45
CA TYR A 394 -10.99 4.15 -16.15
C TYR A 394 -10.23 5.38 -15.64
N SER A 395 -10.94 6.48 -15.35
CA SER A 395 -10.32 7.69 -14.78
C SER A 395 -9.85 7.46 -13.35
N VAL A 396 -10.56 6.66 -12.54
CA VAL A 396 -10.09 6.25 -11.19
C VAL A 396 -8.76 5.51 -11.29
N LEU A 397 -8.69 4.51 -12.18
CA LEU A 397 -7.52 3.68 -12.44
C LEU A 397 -6.29 4.52 -12.84
N VAL A 398 -6.42 5.39 -13.83
CA VAL A 398 -5.29 6.22 -14.28
C VAL A 398 -4.94 7.30 -13.26
N SER A 399 -5.93 7.86 -12.53
CA SER A 399 -5.65 8.82 -11.45
C SER A 399 -4.85 8.17 -10.32
N LYS A 400 -5.23 6.96 -9.87
CA LYS A 400 -4.47 6.22 -8.85
C LYS A 400 -3.05 5.90 -9.30
N TYR A 401 -2.85 5.54 -10.58
CA TYR A 401 -1.51 5.36 -11.16
C TYR A 401 -0.70 6.66 -11.19
N LEU A 402 -1.29 7.77 -11.63
CA LEU A 402 -0.66 9.10 -11.60
C LEU A 402 -0.26 9.52 -10.17
N TRP A 403 -1.17 9.37 -9.20
CA TRP A 403 -0.90 9.70 -7.80
C TRP A 403 0.15 8.77 -7.18
N TYR A 404 0.20 7.50 -7.57
CA TYR A 404 1.26 6.56 -7.16
C TYR A 404 2.64 7.02 -7.66
N LYS A 405 2.72 7.41 -8.95
CA LYS A 405 3.94 8.00 -9.52
C LYS A 405 4.34 9.31 -8.82
N VAL A 406 3.39 10.15 -8.41
CA VAL A 406 3.67 11.36 -7.63
C VAL A 406 4.19 11.02 -6.23
N PHE A 407 3.59 10.05 -5.56
CA PHE A 407 4.00 9.59 -4.23
C PHE A 407 5.43 9.01 -4.23
N ASN A 408 5.78 8.27 -5.28
CA ASN A 408 7.11 7.69 -5.49
C ASN A 408 8.12 8.67 -6.15
N ARG A 409 7.76 9.95 -6.32
CA ARG A 409 8.58 11.01 -6.96
C ARG A 409 8.97 10.77 -8.43
N GLU A 410 8.32 9.83 -9.10
CA GLU A 410 8.52 9.59 -10.55
C GLU A 410 7.86 10.70 -11.39
N LEU A 411 6.80 11.34 -10.85
CA LEU A 411 6.15 12.52 -11.41
C LEU A 411 6.12 13.65 -10.39
N GLU A 412 6.47 14.87 -10.81
CA GLU A 412 6.37 16.06 -9.98
C GLU A 412 5.28 17.01 -10.52
N PRO A 413 4.18 17.26 -9.78
CA PRO A 413 3.12 18.18 -10.19
C PRO A 413 3.56 19.64 -9.96
N ASN A 414 3.65 20.41 -11.04
CA ASN A 414 3.84 21.85 -10.96
C ASN A 414 2.52 22.53 -10.54
N VAL A 415 2.39 22.83 -9.24
CA VAL A 415 1.20 23.47 -8.69
C VAL A 415 1.38 24.99 -8.71
N GLY A 416 0.37 25.72 -9.19
CA GLY A 416 0.31 27.18 -9.06
C GLY A 416 -1.05 27.64 -8.55
N VAL A 417 -1.14 28.88 -8.09
CA VAL A 417 -2.42 29.50 -7.73
C VAL A 417 -3.03 30.13 -8.98
N ASP A 418 -4.34 29.94 -9.13
CA ASP A 418 -5.22 30.74 -9.98
C ASP A 418 -6.01 31.69 -9.07
N GLU A 419 -5.64 32.98 -9.14
CA GLU A 419 -6.21 34.04 -8.30
C GLU A 419 -7.62 34.46 -8.73
N GLN A 420 -8.04 34.14 -9.97
CA GLN A 420 -9.37 34.46 -10.47
C GLN A 420 -10.41 33.49 -9.92
N HIS A 421 -10.10 32.18 -9.97
CA HIS A 421 -10.98 31.12 -9.48
C HIS A 421 -10.67 30.67 -8.05
N ASN A 422 -9.69 31.30 -7.39
CA ASN A 422 -9.36 31.10 -5.99
C ASN A 422 -9.01 29.63 -5.66
N GLN A 423 -8.19 29.02 -6.52
CA GLN A 423 -7.91 27.58 -6.53
C GLN A 423 -6.42 27.31 -6.79
N LEU A 424 -5.96 26.12 -6.42
CA LEU A 424 -4.70 25.59 -6.95
C LEU A 424 -4.98 24.87 -8.28
N VAL A 425 -4.14 25.13 -9.27
CA VAL A 425 -4.13 24.47 -10.56
C VAL A 425 -2.85 23.65 -10.71
N ILE A 426 -2.98 22.41 -11.16
CA ILE A 426 -1.83 21.58 -11.54
C ILE A 426 -1.50 21.96 -12.97
N ARG A 427 -0.48 22.80 -13.14
CA ARG A 427 -0.11 23.38 -14.43
C ARG A 427 0.59 22.38 -15.34
N SER A 428 1.35 21.43 -14.81
CA SER A 428 2.04 20.40 -15.61
C SER A 428 2.62 19.32 -14.71
N PHE A 429 3.07 18.21 -15.30
CA PHE A 429 3.92 17.22 -14.62
C PHE A 429 5.31 17.22 -15.28
N ASN A 430 6.37 17.33 -14.47
CA ASN A 430 7.78 17.37 -14.94
C ASN A 430 8.03 18.40 -16.07
N GLY A 431 7.29 19.52 -16.09
CA GLY A 431 7.40 20.57 -17.12
C GLY A 431 6.88 20.17 -18.51
N LYS A 432 6.18 19.04 -18.66
CA LYS A 432 5.52 18.64 -19.92
C LYS A 432 4.06 19.08 -19.92
N SER A 433 3.68 19.78 -21.00
CA SER A 433 2.34 20.30 -21.34
C SER A 433 1.66 21.13 -20.26
N ASP A 434 1.37 22.39 -20.56
CA ASP A 434 0.53 23.18 -19.67
C ASP A 434 -0.93 22.65 -19.70
N ILE A 435 -1.38 22.16 -18.56
CA ILE A 435 -2.74 21.76 -18.26
C ILE A 435 -3.45 23.00 -17.70
N TYR A 436 -4.37 23.59 -18.47
CA TYR A 436 -5.12 24.76 -18.03
C TYR A 436 -6.62 24.46 -17.79
N GLU A 437 -7.19 23.48 -18.49
CA GLU A 437 -8.64 23.19 -18.43
C GLU A 437 -8.99 21.68 -18.28
N PHE A 438 -10.26 21.39 -17.98
CA PHE A 438 -10.84 20.03 -17.91
C PHE A 438 -10.39 19.14 -19.08
N HIS A 439 -10.46 19.69 -20.30
CA HIS A 439 -10.20 18.94 -21.52
C HIS A 439 -8.71 18.61 -21.69
N ASP A 440 -7.83 19.47 -21.14
CA ASP A 440 -6.39 19.22 -21.10
C ASP A 440 -6.06 18.09 -20.12
N MET A 441 -6.80 17.91 -19.03
CA MET A 441 -6.59 16.78 -18.12
C MET A 441 -7.07 15.45 -18.70
N GLU A 442 -8.24 15.38 -19.34
CA GLU A 442 -8.64 14.15 -20.03
C GLU A 442 -7.63 13.78 -21.13
N LYS A 443 -7.22 14.77 -21.93
CA LYS A 443 -6.19 14.59 -22.96
C LYS A 443 -4.84 14.21 -22.36
N PHE A 444 -4.41 14.80 -21.24
CA PHE A 444 -3.16 14.46 -20.56
C PHE A 444 -3.19 13.02 -20.03
N ILE A 445 -4.30 12.56 -19.45
CA ILE A 445 -4.50 11.18 -18.99
C ILE A 445 -4.33 10.19 -20.15
N GLU A 446 -4.97 10.47 -21.30
CA GLU A 446 -4.86 9.65 -22.49
C GLU A 446 -3.44 9.67 -23.07
N GLU A 447 -2.88 10.87 -23.27
CA GLU A 447 -1.52 11.05 -23.77
C GLU A 447 -0.46 10.42 -22.86
N PHE A 448 -0.63 10.46 -21.54
CA PHE A 448 0.32 9.89 -20.58
C PHE A 448 0.37 8.36 -20.68
N VAL A 449 -0.79 7.72 -20.84
CA VAL A 449 -0.91 6.26 -20.99
C VAL A 449 -0.54 5.78 -22.39
N GLU A 450 -0.84 6.57 -23.43
CA GLU A 450 -0.67 6.15 -24.84
C GLU A 450 0.69 6.50 -25.46
N LYS A 451 1.42 7.51 -24.96
CA LYS A 451 2.65 8.00 -25.61
C LYS A 451 3.86 7.05 -25.53
N SER A 452 3.80 5.95 -24.78
CA SER A 452 4.86 4.93 -24.81
C SER A 452 4.34 3.53 -24.44
N GLU A 453 4.80 2.51 -25.15
CA GLU A 453 4.51 1.11 -24.81
C GLU A 453 4.98 0.79 -23.38
N SER A 454 6.12 1.35 -22.94
CA SER A 454 6.64 1.19 -21.58
C SER A 454 5.71 1.69 -20.48
N GLU A 455 4.99 2.81 -20.68
CA GLU A 455 4.02 3.28 -19.69
C GLU A 455 2.71 2.49 -19.74
N SER A 456 2.32 1.98 -20.91
CA SER A 456 1.20 1.04 -21.01
C SER A 456 1.50 -0.28 -20.26
N GLU A 457 2.72 -0.81 -20.37
CA GLU A 457 3.18 -1.98 -19.60
C GLU A 457 3.30 -1.70 -18.10
N ASN A 458 3.81 -0.52 -17.71
CA ASN A 458 3.89 -0.11 -16.31
C ASN A 458 2.49 0.05 -15.68
N LEU A 459 1.52 0.63 -16.41
CA LEU A 459 0.13 0.70 -15.99
C LEU A 459 -0.48 -0.69 -15.87
N GLU A 460 -0.28 -1.58 -16.85
CA GLU A 460 -0.78 -2.96 -16.76
C GLU A 460 -0.24 -3.66 -15.50
N ARG A 461 1.07 -3.55 -15.22
CA ARG A 461 1.68 -4.10 -14.01
C ARG A 461 1.06 -3.52 -12.72
N PHE A 462 0.84 -2.21 -12.66
CA PHE A 462 0.18 -1.55 -11.53
C PHE A 462 -1.25 -2.05 -11.33
N VAL A 463 -2.03 -2.21 -12.39
CA VAL A 463 -3.42 -2.70 -12.30
C VAL A 463 -3.48 -4.18 -11.92
N ARG A 464 -2.53 -5.00 -12.38
CA ARG A 464 -2.38 -6.39 -11.92
C ARG A 464 -2.15 -6.43 -10.41
N GLU A 465 -1.29 -5.56 -9.89
CA GLU A 465 -1.06 -5.41 -8.45
C GLU A 465 -2.33 -4.93 -7.73
N VAL A 466 -3.02 -3.91 -8.25
CA VAL A 466 -4.24 -3.36 -7.64
C VAL A 466 -5.33 -4.42 -7.47
N ILE A 467 -5.60 -5.18 -8.54
CA ILE A 467 -6.62 -6.24 -8.50
C ILE A 467 -6.18 -7.38 -7.57
N ALA A 468 -4.93 -7.84 -7.67
CA ALA A 468 -4.42 -8.94 -6.86
C ALA A 468 -4.43 -8.63 -5.36
N HIS A 469 -3.96 -7.43 -4.99
CA HIS A 469 -3.85 -7.01 -3.60
C HIS A 469 -5.21 -6.68 -3.00
N THR A 470 -6.09 -5.99 -3.73
CA THR A 470 -7.47 -5.74 -3.28
C THR A 470 -8.23 -7.06 -3.09
N LEU A 471 -8.08 -8.02 -4.01
CA LEU A 471 -8.73 -9.32 -3.90
C LEU A 471 -8.20 -10.11 -2.69
N ALA A 472 -6.89 -10.15 -2.45
CA ALA A 472 -6.33 -10.79 -1.27
C ALA A 472 -6.84 -10.16 0.04
N HIS A 473 -6.89 -8.82 0.11
CA HIS A 473 -7.47 -8.08 1.24
C HIS A 473 -8.95 -8.44 1.47
N VAL A 474 -9.76 -8.46 0.41
CA VAL A 474 -11.19 -8.81 0.50
C VAL A 474 -11.39 -10.25 0.94
N VAL A 475 -10.62 -11.21 0.43
CA VAL A 475 -10.67 -12.61 0.86
C VAL A 475 -10.29 -12.74 2.32
N TYR A 476 -9.22 -12.06 2.77
CA TYR A 476 -8.82 -12.04 4.17
C TYR A 476 -9.92 -11.49 5.08
N VAL A 477 -10.43 -10.29 4.79
CA VAL A 477 -11.47 -9.63 5.60
C VAL A 477 -12.76 -10.45 5.62
N GLY A 478 -13.15 -11.05 4.49
CA GLY A 478 -14.31 -11.93 4.43
C GLY A 478 -14.14 -13.19 5.29
N SER A 479 -12.93 -13.77 5.26
CA SER A 479 -12.57 -14.96 6.03
C SER A 479 -12.51 -14.70 7.54
N THR A 480 -11.81 -13.67 7.99
CA THR A 480 -11.69 -13.33 9.43
C THR A 480 -13.00 -12.81 10.02
N ARG A 481 -13.94 -12.33 9.19
CA ARG A 481 -15.31 -12.02 9.64
C ARG A 481 -16.16 -13.26 9.89
N HIS A 482 -15.94 -14.33 9.13
CA HIS A 482 -16.66 -15.60 9.28
C HIS A 482 -16.05 -16.47 10.38
N LEU A 483 -14.72 -16.44 10.53
CA LEU A 483 -13.99 -17.17 11.55
C LEU A 483 -13.03 -16.22 12.31
N PRO A 484 -13.53 -15.34 13.20
CA PRO A 484 -12.70 -14.37 13.93
C PRO A 484 -11.63 -15.02 14.81
N GLU A 485 -11.82 -16.26 15.22
CA GLU A 485 -10.88 -17.02 16.06
C GLU A 485 -9.52 -17.24 15.36
N VAL A 486 -9.46 -17.22 14.03
CA VAL A 486 -8.23 -17.48 13.26
C VAL A 486 -7.49 -16.22 12.80
N GLU A 487 -7.94 -15.02 13.16
CA GLU A 487 -7.34 -13.74 12.72
C GLU A 487 -5.82 -13.67 12.98
N ASN A 488 -5.36 -14.11 14.16
CA ASN A 488 -3.93 -14.10 14.50
C ASN A 488 -3.09 -15.23 13.85
N TYR A 489 -3.73 -16.12 13.09
CA TYR A 489 -3.12 -17.33 12.53
C TYR A 489 -3.30 -17.49 11.02
N VAL A 490 -3.92 -16.51 10.37
CA VAL A 490 -4.07 -16.39 8.93
C VAL A 490 -3.40 -15.08 8.52
N ASP A 491 -2.71 -15.08 7.39
CA ASP A 491 -2.17 -13.88 6.76
C ASP A 491 -2.53 -13.95 5.26
N TYR A 492 -2.54 -12.82 4.57
CA TYR A 492 -2.94 -12.73 3.16
C TYR A 492 -1.71 -12.61 2.27
N PHE A 493 -1.84 -13.07 1.03
CA PHE A 493 -0.77 -12.97 0.05
C PHE A 493 -1.32 -12.67 -1.34
N TYR A 494 -0.48 -12.05 -2.16
CA TYR A 494 -0.73 -11.88 -3.58
C TYR A 494 0.59 -11.91 -4.35
N SER A 495 0.56 -12.42 -5.58
CA SER A 495 1.70 -12.41 -6.48
C SER A 495 1.23 -12.29 -7.93
N THR A 496 1.83 -11.34 -8.64
CA THR A 496 1.57 -11.03 -10.06
C THR A 496 2.63 -11.64 -10.99
N LYS A 497 3.48 -12.53 -10.47
CA LYS A 497 4.58 -13.16 -11.22
C LYS A 497 4.11 -14.35 -12.07
N GLY A 498 4.70 -14.50 -13.25
CA GLY A 498 4.38 -15.59 -14.17
C GLY A 498 3.18 -15.29 -15.08
N GLY A 499 2.56 -16.34 -15.64
CA GLY A 499 1.37 -16.21 -16.50
C GLY A 499 0.06 -16.03 -15.74
N TYR A 500 0.07 -16.20 -14.42
CA TYR A 500 -1.10 -16.18 -13.55
C TYR A 500 -0.90 -15.18 -12.43
N ILE A 501 -1.97 -14.47 -12.10
CA ILE A 501 -2.07 -13.74 -10.83
C ILE A 501 -2.64 -14.71 -9.81
N VAL A 502 -2.02 -14.76 -8.64
CA VAL A 502 -2.44 -15.60 -7.51
C VAL A 502 -2.65 -14.71 -6.30
N SER A 503 -3.81 -14.82 -5.65
CA SER A 503 -4.17 -14.02 -4.47
C SER A 503 -5.02 -14.83 -3.51
N GLY A 504 -4.90 -14.59 -2.21
CA GLY A 504 -5.74 -15.25 -1.21
C GLY A 504 -5.13 -15.19 0.19
N ILE A 505 -5.34 -16.26 0.95
CA ILE A 505 -4.88 -16.39 2.34
C ILE A 505 -4.06 -17.65 2.54
N PHE A 506 -3.19 -17.63 3.55
CA PHE A 506 -2.43 -18.79 3.99
C PHE A 506 -2.41 -18.86 5.52
N GLU A 507 -2.22 -20.06 6.05
CA GLU A 507 -2.07 -20.24 7.49
C GLU A 507 -0.67 -19.80 7.92
N ASN A 508 -0.60 -18.86 8.87
CA ASN A 508 0.63 -18.46 9.52
C ASN A 508 1.05 -19.47 10.62
N THR A 509 0.83 -20.78 10.39
CA THR A 509 1.18 -21.87 11.32
C THR A 509 1.95 -22.99 10.62
N LYS A 510 2.90 -23.61 11.33
CA LYS A 510 3.84 -24.59 10.76
C LYS A 510 3.11 -25.77 10.13
N GLY A 511 3.27 -25.99 8.82
CA GLY A 511 2.58 -27.07 8.11
C GLY A 511 1.06 -26.92 8.01
N GLY A 512 0.50 -25.73 8.30
CA GLY A 512 -0.95 -25.53 8.33
C GLY A 512 -1.65 -26.40 9.39
N MET A 513 -1.11 -26.38 10.62
CA MET A 513 -1.60 -27.26 11.70
C MET A 513 -3.04 -26.94 12.15
N LEU A 514 -3.52 -25.71 11.95
CA LEU A 514 -4.89 -25.33 12.30
C LEU A 514 -5.91 -25.84 11.29
N ARG A 515 -5.54 -25.95 10.00
CA ARG A 515 -6.48 -26.17 8.90
C ARG A 515 -7.52 -25.05 8.74
N ALA A 516 -7.23 -23.86 9.26
CA ALA A 516 -8.08 -22.68 9.11
C ALA A 516 -8.46 -22.40 7.65
N SER A 517 -7.58 -22.63 6.67
CA SER A 517 -7.92 -22.46 5.24
C SER A 517 -9.05 -23.42 4.80
N LYS A 518 -9.09 -24.62 5.39
CA LYS A 518 -10.18 -25.58 5.18
C LYS A 518 -11.42 -25.20 5.98
N GLU A 519 -11.30 -24.82 7.26
CA GLU A 519 -12.47 -24.42 8.08
C GLU A 519 -13.20 -23.21 7.48
N ILE A 520 -12.45 -22.19 7.05
CA ILE A 520 -12.96 -21.06 6.27
C ILE A 520 -13.67 -21.54 5.01
N THR A 521 -13.10 -22.49 4.28
CA THR A 521 -13.74 -23.05 3.07
C THR A 521 -15.04 -23.78 3.42
N ASP A 522 -15.02 -24.62 4.45
CA ASP A 522 -16.13 -25.46 4.89
C ASP A 522 -17.37 -24.60 5.24
N GLU A 523 -17.19 -23.43 5.87
CA GLU A 523 -18.25 -22.44 6.16
C GLU A 523 -18.97 -21.91 4.90
N PHE A 524 -18.26 -21.80 3.76
CA PHE A 524 -18.85 -21.29 2.51
C PHE A 524 -19.31 -22.40 1.55
N THR A 525 -18.92 -23.66 1.76
CA THR A 525 -19.28 -24.82 0.92
C THR A 525 -20.49 -25.60 1.44
N GLN A 526 -21.22 -26.24 0.54
CA GLN A 526 -22.00 -27.44 0.85
C GLN A 526 -21.28 -28.67 0.28
N ASP A 527 -21.62 -29.89 0.71
CA ASP A 527 -20.95 -31.14 0.28
C ASP A 527 -20.88 -31.35 -1.25
N GLN A 528 -21.70 -30.62 -2.02
CA GLN A 528 -21.76 -30.66 -3.48
C GLN A 528 -20.76 -29.71 -4.18
N ASP A 529 -20.02 -28.87 -3.44
CA ASP A 529 -19.18 -27.79 -3.99
C ASP A 529 -17.70 -28.17 -4.25
N ILE A 530 -17.28 -29.41 -3.99
CA ILE A 530 -15.93 -29.90 -4.29
C ILE A 530 -15.86 -30.40 -5.73
N ALA A 531 -15.34 -29.58 -6.64
CA ALA A 531 -15.43 -29.79 -8.09
C ALA A 531 -14.57 -30.95 -8.61
N ARG A 532 -13.33 -31.10 -8.11
CA ARG A 532 -12.35 -32.17 -8.42
C ARG A 532 -11.12 -32.05 -7.51
N SER A 533 -10.45 -33.16 -7.21
CA SER A 533 -9.09 -33.17 -6.67
C SER A 533 -8.07 -33.42 -7.78
N SER A 534 -6.93 -32.72 -7.74
CA SER A 534 -5.84 -32.89 -8.72
C SER A 534 -4.49 -32.56 -8.09
N GLY A 535 -3.68 -33.60 -7.84
CA GLY A 535 -2.36 -33.43 -7.22
C GLY A 535 -2.47 -32.79 -5.84
N TYR A 536 -1.83 -31.63 -5.67
CA TYR A 536 -1.78 -30.86 -4.43
C TYR A 536 -3.01 -29.98 -4.16
N PHE A 537 -3.91 -29.83 -5.15
CA PHE A 537 -5.06 -28.91 -5.04
C PHE A 537 -6.41 -29.64 -5.00
N ARG A 538 -7.30 -29.12 -4.14
CA ARG A 538 -8.74 -29.34 -4.21
C ARG A 538 -9.34 -28.13 -4.94
N ILE A 539 -9.93 -28.36 -6.10
CA ILE A 539 -10.56 -27.31 -6.90
C ILE A 539 -11.96 -27.11 -6.34
N LEU A 540 -12.27 -25.88 -5.92
CA LEU A 540 -13.56 -25.53 -5.32
C LEU A 540 -14.50 -24.90 -6.36
N ASN A 541 -15.81 -24.97 -6.12
CA ASN A 541 -16.83 -24.31 -6.93
C ASN A 541 -16.58 -22.78 -7.00
N GLN A 542 -16.50 -22.22 -8.21
CA GLN A 542 -16.25 -20.80 -8.45
C GLN A 542 -17.21 -19.85 -7.70
N ARG A 543 -18.44 -20.30 -7.39
CA ARG A 543 -19.46 -19.53 -6.66
C ARG A 543 -19.15 -19.28 -5.19
N ILE A 544 -18.26 -20.06 -4.58
CA ILE A 544 -17.78 -19.83 -3.21
C ILE A 544 -17.15 -18.45 -3.09
N LEU A 545 -16.46 -18.00 -4.15
CA LEU A 545 -15.81 -16.69 -4.17
C LEU A 545 -16.83 -15.54 -4.04
N GLU A 546 -18.04 -15.69 -4.60
CA GLU A 546 -19.10 -14.68 -4.50
C GLU A 546 -19.46 -14.45 -3.02
N LYS A 547 -19.66 -15.53 -2.25
CA LYS A 547 -19.96 -15.46 -0.80
C LYS A 547 -18.83 -14.84 0.01
N ILE A 548 -17.59 -15.27 -0.23
CA ILE A 548 -16.40 -14.73 0.44
C ILE A 548 -16.29 -13.22 0.17
N ILE A 549 -16.41 -12.81 -1.09
CA ILE A 549 -16.27 -11.43 -1.52
C ILE A 549 -17.40 -10.54 -0.98
N GLU A 550 -18.66 -10.97 -1.04
CA GLU A 550 -19.78 -10.18 -0.51
C GLU A 550 -19.64 -9.88 1.00
N SER A 551 -18.94 -10.73 1.75
CA SER A 551 -18.63 -10.49 3.16
C SER A 551 -17.38 -9.63 3.41
N GLY A 552 -16.43 -9.67 2.48
CA GLY A 552 -15.14 -8.99 2.57
C GLY A 552 -15.13 -7.58 1.97
N ILE A 553 -15.95 -7.31 0.95
CA ILE A 553 -16.11 -5.96 0.40
C ILE A 553 -16.86 -5.12 1.42
N LEU A 554 -16.13 -4.19 2.01
CA LEU A 554 -16.69 -3.18 2.88
C LEU A 554 -17.56 -2.23 2.07
N LYS A 555 -18.85 -2.13 2.40
CA LYS A 555 -19.67 -0.99 1.98
C LYS A 555 -19.04 0.30 2.52
N PRO A 556 -18.96 1.38 1.74
CA PRO A 556 -18.81 2.73 2.29
C PRO A 556 -19.86 2.92 3.38
N TYR A 557 -19.47 3.46 4.53
CA TYR A 557 -20.41 3.72 5.62
C TYR A 557 -21.41 4.81 5.19
N GLU A 558 -22.60 4.42 4.70
CA GLU A 558 -23.69 5.37 4.40
C GLU A 558 -24.13 6.13 5.67
N ASP A 559 -24.14 5.42 6.80
CA ASP A 559 -24.26 5.98 8.15
C ASP A 559 -22.97 5.69 8.94
N ALA A 560 -21.94 6.49 8.73
CA ALA A 560 -21.01 6.75 9.81
C ALA A 560 -21.81 7.46 10.91
N SER A 561 -22.40 6.71 11.84
CA SER A 561 -23.22 7.24 12.95
C SER A 561 -22.38 7.88 14.08
N ALA A 562 -21.12 8.18 13.75
CA ALA A 562 -20.22 9.11 14.42
C ALA A 562 -19.65 10.16 13.44
N GLU A 563 -20.34 10.43 12.32
CA GLU A 563 -20.30 11.75 11.69
C GLU A 563 -20.48 12.74 12.85
N PRO A 564 -19.57 13.71 13.02
CA PRO A 564 -20.03 14.98 13.52
C PRO A 564 -21.17 15.36 12.57
N GLU A 565 -22.41 15.45 13.09
CA GLU A 565 -23.35 16.41 12.52
C GLU A 565 -22.53 17.63 12.17
N THR A 566 -22.63 18.14 10.94
CA THR A 566 -21.86 19.31 10.50
C THR A 566 -22.31 20.54 11.27
N ARG A 567 -21.90 20.61 12.54
CA ARG A 567 -21.61 21.84 13.29
C ARG A 567 -20.83 22.68 12.30
N ASP A 568 -21.36 23.86 12.02
CA ASP A 568 -20.96 24.65 10.86
C ASP A 568 -19.45 24.54 10.62
N VAL A 569 -19.00 24.38 9.38
CA VAL A 569 -17.56 24.42 9.04
C VAL A 569 -16.90 25.65 9.69
N GLU A 570 -17.66 26.73 9.81
CA GLU A 570 -17.37 27.96 10.56
C GLU A 570 -17.05 27.74 12.05
N GLU A 571 -17.73 26.84 12.77
CA GLU A 571 -17.45 26.43 14.17
C GLU A 571 -16.20 25.57 14.31
N GLU A 572 -16.00 24.53 13.49
CA GLU A 572 -14.79 23.70 13.59
C GLU A 572 -13.54 24.51 13.19
N MET A 573 -13.62 25.36 12.17
CA MET A 573 -12.56 26.33 11.88
C MET A 573 -12.29 27.27 13.07
N LYS A 574 -13.31 27.69 13.86
CA LYS A 574 -13.10 28.48 15.09
C LYS A 574 -12.40 27.68 16.18
N ARG A 575 -12.71 26.38 16.33
CA ARG A 575 -12.03 25.50 17.30
C ARG A 575 -10.57 25.30 16.94
N ILE A 576 -10.28 24.99 15.68
CA ILE A 576 -8.91 24.88 15.16
C ILE A 576 -8.15 26.20 15.36
N ALA A 577 -8.79 27.34 15.03
CA ALA A 577 -8.20 28.66 15.24
C ALA A 577 -7.86 28.95 16.71
N MET A 578 -8.73 28.56 17.64
CA MET A 578 -8.51 28.74 19.08
C MET A 578 -7.30 27.92 19.56
N VAL A 579 -7.22 26.64 19.20
CA VAL A 579 -6.09 25.76 19.58
C VAL A 579 -4.76 26.28 19.01
N ILE A 580 -4.74 26.74 17.76
CA ILE A 580 -3.54 27.35 17.15
C ILE A 580 -3.19 28.68 17.84
N THR A 581 -4.18 29.52 18.13
CA THR A 581 -3.99 30.79 18.87
C THR A 581 -3.35 30.55 20.23
N ASP A 582 -3.85 29.58 21.00
CA ASP A 582 -3.32 29.22 22.32
C ASP A 582 -1.88 28.68 22.21
N LYS A 583 -1.58 27.85 21.20
CA LYS A 583 -0.21 27.38 20.95
C LYS A 583 0.75 28.55 20.64
N ILE A 584 0.39 29.46 19.73
CA ILE A 584 1.20 30.63 19.37
C ILE A 584 1.39 31.54 20.60
N ALA A 585 0.31 31.87 21.32
CA ALA A 585 0.34 32.71 22.51
C ALA A 585 1.08 32.08 23.71
N SER A 586 1.22 30.75 23.75
CA SER A 586 2.09 30.07 24.73
C SER A 586 3.59 30.19 24.39
N LYS A 587 3.91 30.38 23.09
CA LYS A 587 5.28 30.50 22.55
C LYS A 587 5.74 31.97 22.48
N SER A 588 4.82 32.94 22.34
CA SER A 588 5.11 34.39 22.33
C SER A 588 4.70 35.08 23.63
N SER A 589 5.40 36.14 24.05
CA SER A 589 5.00 36.93 25.24
C SER A 589 3.87 37.93 24.96
N GLN A 590 2.98 37.63 24.01
CA GLN A 590 1.88 38.51 23.61
C GLN A 590 0.71 38.45 24.60
N LYS A 591 0.02 39.59 24.77
CA LYS A 591 -1.09 39.74 25.72
C LYS A 591 -2.47 39.88 25.07
N ASP A 592 -2.56 40.07 23.76
CA ASP A 592 -3.82 40.17 23.04
C ASP A 592 -4.07 38.91 22.21
N THR A 593 -4.82 37.98 22.80
CA THR A 593 -5.23 36.73 22.14
C THR A 593 -6.40 36.92 21.19
N LYS A 594 -7.12 38.05 21.25
CA LYS A 594 -8.34 38.27 20.45
C LYS A 594 -8.01 38.76 19.03
N GLU A 595 -7.04 39.66 18.89
CA GLU A 595 -6.55 40.04 17.57
C GLU A 595 -5.90 38.84 16.86
N LEU A 596 -5.05 38.09 17.59
CA LEU A 596 -4.40 36.89 17.08
C LEU A 596 -5.43 35.84 16.63
N PHE A 597 -6.46 35.57 17.43
CA PHE A 597 -7.54 34.65 17.06
C PHE A 597 -8.19 35.01 15.72
N ASN A 598 -8.53 36.29 15.50
CA ASN A 598 -9.15 36.73 14.25
C ASN A 598 -8.22 36.53 13.05
N LYS A 599 -6.93 36.84 13.20
CA LYS A 599 -5.89 36.63 12.17
C LYS A 599 -5.72 35.15 11.81
N VAL A 600 -5.57 34.29 12.82
CA VAL A 600 -5.50 32.83 12.66
C VAL A 600 -6.76 32.31 11.95
N TYR A 601 -7.93 32.76 12.39
CA TYR A 601 -9.21 32.31 11.87
C TYR A 601 -9.44 32.65 10.39
N ILE A 602 -9.18 33.90 9.99
CA ILE A 602 -9.31 34.33 8.58
C ILE A 602 -8.32 33.55 7.70
N THR A 603 -7.09 33.33 8.18
CA THR A 603 -6.06 32.55 7.48
C THR A 603 -6.50 31.11 7.24
N LEU A 604 -7.06 30.45 8.26
CA LEU A 604 -7.60 29.09 8.13
C LEU A 604 -8.79 29.03 7.16
N LYS A 605 -9.66 30.04 7.18
CA LYS A 605 -10.83 30.11 6.30
C LYS A 605 -10.46 30.26 4.83
N GLU A 606 -9.52 31.15 4.52
CA GLU A 606 -9.00 31.33 3.16
C GLU A 606 -8.18 30.12 2.69
N PHE A 607 -7.44 29.47 3.59
CA PHE A 607 -6.73 28.22 3.29
C PHE A 607 -7.71 27.08 2.99
N TYR A 608 -8.73 26.89 3.82
CA TYR A 608 -9.77 25.88 3.59
C TYR A 608 -10.52 26.12 2.27
N ALA A 609 -10.87 27.37 1.96
CA ALA A 609 -11.51 27.71 0.68
C ALA A 609 -10.63 27.36 -0.52
N LEU A 610 -9.32 27.63 -0.45
CA LEU A 610 -8.35 27.24 -1.47
C LEU A 610 -8.31 25.71 -1.66
N LEU A 611 -8.25 24.93 -0.58
CA LEU A 611 -8.26 23.46 -0.66
C LEU A 611 -9.58 22.92 -1.24
N LEU A 612 -10.73 23.46 -0.82
CA LEU A 612 -12.04 23.05 -1.31
C LEU A 612 -12.22 23.29 -2.81
N ASN A 613 -11.82 24.46 -3.30
CA ASN A 613 -11.86 24.76 -4.72
C ASN A 613 -10.91 23.85 -5.50
N THR A 614 -9.74 23.54 -4.95
CA THR A 614 -8.76 22.62 -5.55
C THR A 614 -9.33 21.21 -5.72
N VAL A 615 -9.90 20.62 -4.65
CA VAL A 615 -10.53 19.29 -4.70
C VAL A 615 -11.71 19.26 -5.67
N SER A 616 -12.57 20.30 -5.61
CA SER A 616 -13.70 20.44 -6.54
C SER A 616 -13.23 20.50 -8.00
N ASN A 617 -12.16 21.24 -8.30
CA ASN A 617 -11.61 21.36 -9.65
C ASN A 617 -11.01 20.03 -10.16
N ILE A 618 -10.24 19.33 -9.33
CA ILE A 618 -9.64 18.02 -9.68
C ILE A 618 -10.75 17.02 -10.08
N VAL A 619 -11.78 16.88 -9.24
CA VAL A 619 -12.84 15.89 -9.46
C VAL A 619 -13.82 16.31 -10.55
N ARG A 620 -14.17 17.60 -10.64
CA ARG A 620 -14.96 18.10 -11.78
C ARG A 620 -14.22 17.87 -13.10
N SER A 621 -12.88 17.93 -13.10
CA SER A 621 -11.99 17.58 -14.23
C SER A 621 -11.77 16.07 -14.44
N LYS A 622 -12.64 15.23 -13.88
CA LYS A 622 -12.65 13.76 -13.99
C LYS A 622 -11.44 13.02 -13.40
N LEU A 623 -10.52 13.69 -12.71
CA LEU A 623 -9.53 12.98 -11.89
C LEU A 623 -10.16 12.48 -10.59
N TYR A 624 -9.85 11.25 -10.20
CA TYR A 624 -10.19 10.73 -8.88
C TYR A 624 -9.16 11.18 -7.85
N ILE A 625 -9.62 11.63 -6.69
CA ILE A 625 -8.80 11.87 -5.51
C ILE A 625 -9.68 11.67 -4.27
N ASP A 626 -9.11 11.06 -3.22
CA ASP A 626 -9.73 10.93 -1.89
C ASP A 626 -8.86 11.60 -0.81
N SER A 627 -9.30 11.53 0.44
CA SER A 627 -8.62 12.15 1.58
C SER A 627 -7.16 11.70 1.73
N GLN A 628 -6.86 10.41 1.54
CA GLN A 628 -5.50 9.87 1.72
C GLN A 628 -4.61 10.24 0.53
N LEU A 629 -5.12 10.06 -0.70
CA LEU A 629 -4.42 10.49 -1.91
C LEU A 629 -4.11 12.00 -1.87
N PHE A 630 -5.08 12.81 -1.47
CA PHE A 630 -4.92 14.26 -1.32
C PHE A 630 -3.88 14.63 -0.26
N ILE A 631 -3.90 13.96 0.91
CA ILE A 631 -2.88 14.15 1.94
C ILE A 631 -1.49 13.86 1.36
N TYR A 632 -1.27 12.64 0.87
CA TYR A 632 0.07 12.16 0.49
C TYR A 632 0.67 12.81 -0.77
N THR A 633 -0.15 13.36 -1.67
CA THR A 633 0.34 13.96 -2.93
C THR A 633 0.25 15.49 -2.98
N ILE A 634 -0.90 16.08 -2.61
CA ILE A 634 -1.14 17.53 -2.75
C ILE A 634 -0.82 18.26 -1.45
N LEU A 635 -1.45 17.89 -0.33
CA LEU A 635 -1.31 18.63 0.93
C LEU A 635 0.13 18.60 1.45
N TRP A 636 0.78 17.43 1.41
CA TRP A 636 2.20 17.29 1.77
C TRP A 636 3.14 18.12 0.87
N ARG A 637 2.78 18.37 -0.40
CA ARG A 637 3.54 19.27 -1.28
C ARG A 637 3.44 20.72 -0.81
N LEU A 638 2.23 21.16 -0.43
CA LEU A 638 1.99 22.51 0.12
C LEU A 638 2.71 22.73 1.46
N VAL A 639 2.95 21.66 2.24
CA VAL A 639 3.78 21.71 3.47
C VAL A 639 5.26 21.91 3.15
N ARG A 640 5.79 21.26 2.10
CA ARG A 640 7.22 21.33 1.73
C ARG A 640 7.57 22.61 0.98
N ASP A 641 6.68 23.10 0.12
CA ASP A 641 6.81 24.42 -0.51
C ASP A 641 5.61 25.31 -0.14
N PRO A 642 5.61 25.90 1.08
CA PRO A 642 4.53 26.76 1.53
C PRO A 642 4.55 28.11 0.80
N SER A 643 5.57 28.45 0.00
CA SER A 643 5.73 29.79 -0.59
C SER A 643 4.54 30.19 -1.47
N ILE A 644 3.97 29.22 -2.19
CA ILE A 644 2.77 29.36 -3.04
C ILE A 644 1.55 29.73 -2.17
N VAL A 645 1.35 29.02 -1.06
CA VAL A 645 0.21 29.19 -0.15
C VAL A 645 0.35 30.47 0.66
N VAL A 646 1.54 30.76 1.20
CA VAL A 646 1.85 31.97 1.97
C VAL A 646 1.65 33.22 1.11
N SER A 647 2.13 33.21 -0.14
CA SER A 647 1.94 34.33 -1.08
C SER A 647 0.47 34.60 -1.40
N TYR A 648 -0.35 33.54 -1.50
CA TYR A 648 -1.79 33.65 -1.69
C TYR A 648 -2.49 34.17 -0.42
N LEU A 649 -2.22 33.57 0.74
CA LEU A 649 -2.86 33.93 2.00
C LEU A 649 -2.57 35.38 2.39
N LYS A 650 -1.33 35.86 2.21
CA LYS A 650 -0.93 37.25 2.44
C LYS A 650 -1.79 38.27 1.68
N LYS A 651 -2.11 37.97 0.42
CA LYS A 651 -3.02 38.82 -0.39
C LYS A 651 -4.46 38.84 0.10
N LYS A 652 -4.85 37.86 0.93
CA LYS A 652 -6.22 37.66 1.45
C LYS A 652 -6.39 38.08 2.91
N THR A 653 -5.33 37.99 3.72
CA THR A 653 -5.40 38.15 5.18
C THR A 653 -4.72 39.41 5.72
N ASP A 654 -3.97 40.14 4.88
CA ASP A 654 -3.15 41.31 5.28
C ASP A 654 -2.08 40.99 6.36
N MET A 655 -1.65 39.72 6.40
CA MET A 655 -0.62 39.22 7.32
C MET A 655 0.75 39.09 6.64
N ASP A 656 1.82 39.14 7.43
CA ASP A 656 3.17 38.92 6.89
C ASP A 656 3.48 37.43 6.67
N ASP A 657 4.50 37.15 5.85
CA ASP A 657 4.87 35.80 5.42
C ASP A 657 5.15 34.88 6.63
N LYS A 658 5.76 35.41 7.69
CA LYS A 658 6.16 34.65 8.88
C LYS A 658 4.99 34.37 9.81
N GLU A 659 4.07 35.32 9.97
CA GLU A 659 2.86 35.08 10.75
C GLU A 659 2.04 33.93 10.13
N ILE A 660 1.95 33.90 8.80
CA ILE A 660 1.26 32.82 8.06
C ILE A 660 2.03 31.50 8.15
N GLU A 661 3.35 31.51 7.96
CA GLU A 661 4.20 30.31 8.14
C GLU A 661 4.01 29.69 9.53
N VAL A 662 3.96 30.50 10.59
CA VAL A 662 3.71 30.03 11.97
C VAL A 662 2.31 29.43 12.11
N ILE A 663 1.26 30.04 11.55
CA ILE A 663 -0.11 29.49 11.60
C ILE A 663 -0.19 28.12 10.93
N LEU A 664 0.39 28.00 9.73
CA LEU A 664 0.43 26.73 8.99
C LEU A 664 1.28 25.70 9.74
N GLU A 665 2.43 26.08 10.30
CA GLU A 665 3.26 25.19 11.10
C GLU A 665 2.51 24.60 12.30
N GLU A 666 1.76 25.41 13.06
CA GLU A 666 0.96 24.90 14.19
C GLU A 666 -0.21 24.02 13.72
N LEU A 667 -0.84 24.33 12.57
CA LEU A 667 -1.90 23.52 11.96
C LEU A 667 -1.39 22.10 11.63
N PHE A 668 -0.17 21.99 11.08
CA PHE A 668 0.45 20.71 10.73
C PHE A 668 1.07 20.01 11.95
N GLU A 669 1.76 20.73 12.85
CA GLU A 669 2.36 20.17 14.08
C GLU A 669 1.30 19.71 15.10
N ALA A 670 0.08 20.28 15.06
CA ALA A 670 -1.07 19.81 15.84
C ALA A 670 -1.89 18.69 15.16
N GLU A 671 -1.54 18.29 13.94
CA GLU A 671 -2.35 17.42 13.06
C GLU A 671 -3.79 17.91 12.77
N LEU A 672 -4.11 19.15 13.09
CA LEU A 672 -5.45 19.74 12.93
C LEU A 672 -5.89 19.87 11.46
N TYR A 673 -4.95 19.74 10.52
CA TYR A 673 -5.25 19.59 9.09
C TYR A 673 -6.13 18.36 8.79
N LYS A 674 -6.11 17.30 9.60
CA LYS A 674 -6.95 16.10 9.39
C LYS A 674 -8.43 16.46 9.40
N ILE A 675 -8.86 17.31 10.35
CA ILE A 675 -10.23 17.84 10.46
C ILE A 675 -10.59 18.65 9.20
N LEU A 676 -9.65 19.44 8.65
CA LEU A 676 -9.90 20.15 7.39
C LEU A 676 -10.12 19.17 6.23
N VAL A 677 -9.32 18.10 6.13
CA VAL A 677 -9.46 17.09 5.07
C VAL A 677 -10.76 16.28 5.22
N GLU A 678 -11.18 15.95 6.44
CA GLU A 678 -12.48 15.31 6.72
C GLU A 678 -13.65 16.17 6.20
N MET A 679 -13.59 17.49 6.39
CA MET A 679 -14.62 18.41 5.84
C MET A 679 -14.58 18.53 4.30
N LEU A 680 -13.46 18.22 3.64
CA LEU A 680 -13.33 18.20 2.19
C LEU A 680 -13.88 16.90 1.56
N PHE A 681 -13.73 15.79 2.26
CA PHE A 681 -14.05 14.44 1.76
C PHE A 681 -15.06 13.74 2.69
N PRO A 682 -16.36 14.12 2.63
CA PRO A 682 -17.40 13.56 3.49
C PRO A 682 -17.57 12.05 3.31
N ASP A 683 -17.47 11.56 2.06
CA ASP A 683 -17.36 10.12 1.80
C ASP A 683 -15.88 9.71 1.90
N MET A 684 -15.35 9.68 3.13
CA MET A 684 -14.01 9.14 3.34
C MET A 684 -13.94 7.73 2.74
N CYS A 685 -12.89 7.48 1.96
CA CYS A 685 -12.52 6.15 1.49
C CYS A 685 -13.39 5.51 0.38
N VAL A 686 -14.16 6.27 -0.43
CA VAL A 686 -15.04 5.71 -1.51
C VAL A 686 -14.45 4.48 -2.21
N ASP A 687 -13.28 4.60 -2.84
CA ASP A 687 -12.62 3.51 -3.57
C ASP A 687 -11.59 2.72 -2.73
N GLY A 688 -11.81 2.59 -1.42
CA GLY A 688 -10.92 1.96 -0.46
C GLY A 688 -9.76 2.87 -0.03
N CYS A 689 -9.40 2.80 1.25
CA CYS A 689 -8.31 3.58 1.85
C CYS A 689 -7.64 2.78 2.98
N GLY A 690 -6.53 3.30 3.51
CA GLY A 690 -5.82 2.69 4.65
C GLY A 690 -6.54 2.69 6.00
N LEU A 691 -7.73 3.31 6.13
CA LEU A 691 -8.60 3.25 7.32
C LEU A 691 -9.66 2.15 7.18
N ASP A 692 -10.43 2.15 6.08
CA ASP A 692 -11.37 1.07 5.74
C ASP A 692 -10.68 -0.30 5.77
N LEU A 693 -9.45 -0.37 5.27
CA LEU A 693 -8.66 -1.61 5.16
C LEU A 693 -7.39 -1.56 6.02
N HIS A 694 -7.51 -0.99 7.23
CA HIS A 694 -6.45 -1.00 8.24
C HIS A 694 -6.29 -2.41 8.84
N LEU A 695 -5.73 -3.32 8.06
CA LEU A 695 -5.10 -4.53 8.60
C LEU A 695 -3.75 -4.12 9.21
N PRO A 696 -3.49 -4.40 10.50
CA PRO A 696 -2.23 -4.04 11.14
C PRO A 696 -1.01 -4.63 10.43
N ASP A 697 -1.19 -5.77 9.75
CA ASP A 697 -0.13 -6.52 9.04
C ASP A 697 -0.13 -6.27 7.52
N CYS A 698 -0.51 -5.08 7.06
CA CYS A 698 -0.42 -4.79 5.62
C CYS A 698 1.03 -4.66 5.14
N HIS A 699 1.47 -5.63 4.32
CA HIS A 699 2.80 -5.70 3.69
C HIS A 699 3.24 -4.44 2.92
N ARG A 700 2.28 -3.57 2.53
CA ARG A 700 2.51 -2.28 1.85
C ARG A 700 1.68 -1.13 2.42
N HIS A 701 1.62 -1.00 3.75
CA HIS A 701 0.75 -0.05 4.46
C HIS A 701 0.62 1.36 3.83
N PHE A 702 1.72 2.01 3.44
CA PHE A 702 1.68 3.37 2.87
C PHE A 702 1.25 3.45 1.40
N GLU A 703 1.34 2.35 0.66
CA GLU A 703 0.92 2.31 -0.75
C GLU A 703 -0.56 1.92 -0.88
N GLN A 704 -1.19 1.42 0.20
CA GLN A 704 -2.61 1.05 0.25
C GLN A 704 -3.56 2.07 -0.40
N PRO A 705 -3.47 3.40 -0.18
CA PRO A 705 -4.40 4.36 -0.81
C PRO A 705 -4.36 4.33 -2.35
N PHE A 706 -3.23 3.90 -2.93
CA PHE A 706 -3.00 3.86 -4.37
C PHE A 706 -3.27 2.48 -4.95
N ILE A 707 -2.83 1.41 -4.27
CA ILE A 707 -2.88 0.03 -4.78
C ILE A 707 -4.14 -0.74 -4.34
N ILE A 708 -4.96 -0.23 -3.42
CA ILE A 708 -6.27 -0.80 -3.11
C ILE A 708 -7.34 -0.07 -3.92
N SER A 709 -8.26 -0.80 -4.57
CA SER A 709 -9.40 -0.22 -5.28
C SER A 709 -10.62 -1.13 -5.26
N ARG A 710 -11.58 -0.83 -4.36
CA ARG A 710 -12.84 -1.60 -4.26
C ARG A 710 -13.64 -1.56 -5.55
N SER A 711 -13.76 -0.38 -6.17
CA SER A 711 -14.59 -0.17 -7.34
C SER A 711 -14.00 -0.80 -8.60
N LEU A 712 -12.68 -0.83 -8.75
CA LEU A 712 -12.04 -1.58 -9.83
C LEU A 712 -12.17 -3.09 -9.61
N LEU A 713 -12.05 -3.58 -8.37
CA LEU A 713 -12.29 -4.99 -8.08
C LEU A 713 -13.75 -5.38 -8.39
N ILE A 714 -14.75 -4.62 -7.94
CA ILE A 714 -16.17 -4.86 -8.25
C ILE A 714 -16.42 -4.96 -9.75
N ALA A 715 -15.89 -4.00 -10.53
CA ALA A 715 -16.05 -4.01 -11.99
C ALA A 715 -15.29 -5.16 -12.66
N PHE A 716 -14.15 -5.59 -12.12
CA PHE A 716 -13.42 -6.76 -12.60
C PHE A 716 -14.20 -8.05 -12.35
N LEU A 717 -14.80 -8.20 -11.17
CA LEU A 717 -15.62 -9.38 -10.81
C LEU A 717 -16.87 -9.49 -11.71
N GLU A 718 -17.60 -8.38 -11.93
CA GLU A 718 -18.73 -8.34 -12.87
C GLU A 718 -18.28 -8.65 -14.31
N PHE A 719 -17.10 -8.17 -14.73
CA PHE A 719 -16.49 -8.54 -16.00
C PHE A 719 -16.16 -10.05 -16.09
N LEU A 720 -15.74 -10.68 -14.99
CA LEU A 720 -15.54 -12.14 -14.90
C LEU A 720 -16.85 -12.94 -14.72
N GLY A 721 -18.01 -12.28 -14.64
CA GLY A 721 -19.32 -12.93 -14.55
C GLY A 721 -19.81 -13.25 -13.14
N ILE A 722 -19.10 -12.79 -12.10
CA ILE A 722 -19.57 -12.78 -10.70
C ILE A 722 -20.55 -11.62 -10.55
N ARG A 723 -21.79 -11.90 -10.13
CA ARG A 723 -22.80 -10.84 -9.91
C ARG A 723 -22.97 -10.57 -8.43
N LEU A 724 -22.45 -9.42 -7.99
CA LEU A 724 -22.61 -8.96 -6.61
C LEU A 724 -23.99 -8.35 -6.39
N ASN A 725 -24.61 -8.65 -5.25
CA ASN A 725 -25.89 -8.06 -4.88
C ASN A 725 -25.73 -6.58 -4.50
N ASN A 726 -26.67 -5.75 -4.96
CA ASN A 726 -26.75 -4.30 -4.68
C ASN A 726 -25.45 -3.52 -4.93
N ILE A 727 -24.87 -3.62 -6.15
CA ILE A 727 -23.64 -2.91 -6.56
C ILE A 727 -23.67 -1.39 -6.25
N SER A 728 -24.86 -0.78 -6.27
CA SER A 728 -25.10 0.62 -5.90
C SER A 728 -24.61 0.98 -4.50
N ASP A 729 -24.71 0.06 -3.54
CA ASP A 729 -24.36 0.26 -2.13
C ASP A 729 -22.85 0.47 -1.94
N TYR A 730 -22.04 0.20 -2.97
CA TYR A 730 -20.59 0.41 -3.00
C TYR A 730 -20.18 1.67 -3.77
N ASN A 731 -21.13 2.58 -4.04
CA ASN A 731 -20.97 3.76 -4.91
C ASN A 731 -20.57 3.45 -6.37
N VAL A 732 -20.67 2.20 -6.81
CA VAL A 732 -20.38 1.76 -8.19
C VAL A 732 -21.66 1.67 -9.00
N LYS A 733 -21.60 2.04 -10.28
CA LYS A 733 -22.70 1.91 -11.24
C LYS A 733 -22.20 1.33 -12.56
N ILE A 734 -22.64 0.13 -12.88
CA ILE A 734 -22.37 -0.58 -14.14
C ILE A 734 -23.70 -0.72 -14.88
N ASN A 735 -23.89 0.05 -15.95
CA ASN A 735 -25.14 0.00 -16.74
C ASN A 735 -25.15 -1.18 -17.73
N ARG A 736 -24.01 -1.39 -18.38
CA ARG A 736 -23.71 -2.47 -19.32
C ARG A 736 -22.19 -2.54 -19.53
N ILE A 737 -21.72 -3.62 -20.15
CA ILE A 737 -20.34 -3.73 -20.62
C ILE A 737 -20.39 -3.86 -22.14
N ASP A 738 -19.61 -3.05 -22.85
CA ASP A 738 -19.39 -3.17 -24.29
C ASP A 738 -17.92 -3.54 -24.57
N CYS A 739 -17.64 -4.32 -25.61
CA CYS A 739 -16.28 -4.71 -26.02
C CYS A 739 -16.17 -4.71 -27.55
N PRO A 740 -15.09 -4.20 -28.17
CA PRO A 740 -14.86 -4.40 -29.59
C PRO A 740 -14.56 -5.89 -29.85
N GLY A 741 -14.86 -6.37 -31.06
CA GLY A 741 -14.70 -7.79 -31.41
C GLY A 741 -13.26 -8.30 -31.24
N SER A 742 -12.25 -7.42 -31.32
CA SER A 742 -10.85 -7.76 -31.07
C SER A 742 -10.55 -8.13 -29.61
N LEU A 743 -11.30 -7.61 -28.62
CA LEU A 743 -11.17 -8.06 -27.23
C LEU A 743 -11.86 -9.40 -27.01
N LEU A 744 -13.02 -9.61 -27.62
CA LEU A 744 -13.73 -10.90 -27.60
C LEU A 744 -12.90 -12.00 -28.28
N GLU A 745 -12.17 -11.65 -29.36
CA GLU A 745 -11.20 -12.52 -30.00
C GLU A 745 -10.07 -12.92 -29.05
N LYS A 746 -9.35 -11.93 -28.47
CA LYS A 746 -8.31 -12.17 -27.44
C LYS A 746 -8.82 -13.05 -26.29
N LEU A 747 -10.04 -12.79 -25.82
CA LEU A 747 -10.67 -13.50 -24.70
C LEU A 747 -11.06 -14.94 -25.07
N SER A 748 -11.59 -15.16 -26.27
CA SER A 748 -11.89 -16.51 -26.79
C SER A 748 -10.62 -17.38 -26.84
N LEU A 749 -9.49 -16.78 -27.19
CA LEU A 749 -8.16 -17.38 -27.15
C LEU A 749 -7.60 -17.55 -25.72
N LEU A 750 -8.37 -17.40 -24.63
CA LEU A 750 -7.94 -17.77 -23.28
C LEU A 750 -8.48 -19.12 -22.77
N GLY A 751 -9.51 -19.70 -23.42
CA GLY A 751 -10.06 -21.00 -23.05
C GLY A 751 -9.01 -22.12 -23.03
N ARG A 752 -9.09 -23.02 -22.04
CA ARG A 752 -8.04 -24.02 -21.75
C ARG A 752 -8.47 -25.47 -21.95
N LYS A 753 -9.70 -25.82 -21.61
CA LYS A 753 -10.23 -27.20 -21.64
C LYS A 753 -11.37 -27.34 -22.63
N ASN A 754 -12.35 -26.44 -22.56
CA ASN A 754 -13.53 -26.47 -23.43
C ASN A 754 -13.83 -25.07 -23.96
N VAL A 755 -14.00 -24.94 -25.28
CA VAL A 755 -14.51 -23.73 -25.93
C VAL A 755 -15.73 -24.12 -26.77
N TYR A 756 -16.92 -23.69 -26.33
CA TYR A 756 -18.13 -23.78 -27.15
C TYR A 756 -18.46 -22.40 -27.72
N ILE A 757 -18.72 -22.34 -29.02
CA ILE A 757 -18.97 -21.11 -29.77
C ILE A 757 -20.31 -21.28 -30.48
N LEU A 758 -21.22 -20.34 -30.27
CA LEU A 758 -22.49 -20.26 -30.99
C LEU A 758 -22.48 -18.99 -31.83
N THR A 759 -22.65 -19.10 -33.16
CA THR A 759 -22.61 -17.95 -34.07
C THR A 759 -23.65 -18.03 -35.19
N SER A 760 -24.15 -16.86 -35.61
CA SER A 760 -25.12 -16.72 -36.70
C SER A 760 -24.51 -16.22 -38.01
N GLU A 761 -23.19 -16.17 -38.11
CA GLU A 761 -22.43 -15.79 -39.33
C GLU A 761 -21.06 -16.47 -39.32
N LEU A 762 -20.49 -16.71 -40.52
CA LEU A 762 -19.15 -17.28 -40.73
C LEU A 762 -18.30 -16.40 -41.65
N SER A 763 -17.00 -16.33 -41.37
CA SER A 763 -15.96 -15.69 -42.17
C SER A 763 -14.70 -16.57 -42.26
N GLU A 764 -13.77 -16.25 -43.16
CA GLU A 764 -12.44 -16.89 -43.19
C GLU A 764 -11.70 -16.73 -41.84
N ASN A 765 -11.88 -15.59 -41.17
CA ASN A 765 -11.30 -15.34 -39.86
C ASN A 765 -11.92 -16.23 -38.77
N THR A 766 -13.21 -16.59 -38.86
CA THR A 766 -13.81 -17.64 -38.01
C THR A 766 -12.98 -18.93 -38.09
N VAL A 767 -12.65 -19.38 -39.31
CA VAL A 767 -11.88 -20.61 -39.53
C VAL A 767 -10.44 -20.49 -39.00
N ASN A 768 -9.80 -19.33 -39.20
CA ASN A 768 -8.48 -19.03 -38.64
C ASN A 768 -8.47 -19.06 -37.10
N LEU A 769 -9.51 -18.53 -36.45
CA LEU A 769 -9.62 -18.56 -34.99
C LEU A 769 -9.82 -19.97 -34.44
N ILE A 770 -10.65 -20.80 -35.10
CA ILE A 770 -10.78 -22.23 -34.77
C ILE A 770 -9.43 -22.94 -34.91
N ARG A 771 -8.70 -22.69 -36.01
CA ARG A 771 -7.35 -23.24 -36.23
C ARG A 771 -6.36 -22.81 -35.13
N ASN A 772 -6.40 -21.55 -34.70
CA ASN A 772 -5.57 -21.03 -33.61
C ASN A 772 -5.93 -21.64 -32.24
N LEU A 773 -7.21 -21.89 -31.96
CA LEU A 773 -7.64 -22.62 -30.76
C LEU A 773 -7.11 -24.06 -30.78
N LEU A 774 -7.22 -24.76 -31.92
CA LEU A 774 -6.79 -26.15 -32.07
C LEU A 774 -5.27 -26.36 -32.02
N GLN A 775 -4.45 -25.30 -32.04
CA GLN A 775 -3.02 -25.38 -31.71
C GLN A 775 -2.76 -25.75 -30.24
N ARG A 776 -3.77 -25.66 -29.35
CA ARG A 776 -3.63 -26.03 -27.93
C ARG A 776 -3.96 -27.48 -27.66
N ASP A 777 -2.96 -28.28 -27.34
CA ASP A 777 -3.14 -29.68 -26.97
C ASP A 777 -4.16 -29.85 -25.83
N GLY A 778 -5.01 -30.88 -25.97
CA GLY A 778 -6.08 -31.17 -25.02
C GLY A 778 -7.33 -30.28 -25.11
N LEU A 779 -7.29 -29.13 -25.80
CA LEU A 779 -8.46 -28.28 -25.96
C LEU A 779 -9.52 -28.97 -26.85
N ILE A 780 -10.77 -28.99 -26.37
CA ILE A 780 -11.96 -29.36 -27.11
C ILE A 780 -12.69 -28.09 -27.55
N VAL A 781 -13.00 -27.99 -28.84
CA VAL A 781 -13.72 -26.88 -29.46
C VAL A 781 -15.03 -27.40 -30.05
N VAL A 782 -16.15 -26.79 -29.69
CA VAL A 782 -17.46 -27.05 -30.30
C VAL A 782 -17.90 -25.77 -31.00
N LEU A 783 -18.12 -25.82 -32.31
CA LEU A 783 -18.63 -24.70 -33.09
C LEU A 783 -20.05 -25.02 -33.54
N GLU A 784 -21.04 -24.33 -32.99
CA GLU A 784 -22.43 -24.40 -33.40
C GLU A 784 -22.81 -23.19 -34.28
N VAL A 785 -23.23 -23.50 -35.51
CA VAL A 785 -23.57 -22.49 -36.52
C VAL A 785 -25.07 -22.50 -36.82
N ASP A 786 -25.64 -21.33 -37.15
CA ASP A 786 -27.00 -21.27 -37.66
C ASP A 786 -27.17 -22.18 -38.90
N ARG A 787 -28.22 -23.00 -38.89
CA ARG A 787 -28.52 -23.98 -39.95
C ARG A 787 -28.48 -23.42 -41.38
N ARG A 788 -28.89 -22.16 -41.60
CA ARG A 788 -28.90 -21.49 -42.92
C ARG A 788 -27.48 -21.29 -43.48
N LEU A 789 -26.45 -21.31 -42.64
CA LEU A 789 -25.04 -21.18 -43.05
C LEU A 789 -24.53 -22.44 -43.74
N MET A 790 -25.12 -23.61 -43.45
CA MET A 790 -24.83 -24.88 -44.14
C MET A 790 -25.09 -24.79 -45.66
N GLU A 791 -26.05 -23.96 -46.07
CA GLU A 791 -26.44 -23.76 -47.47
C GLU A 791 -25.86 -22.46 -48.06
N SER A 792 -25.74 -21.39 -47.25
CA SER A 792 -25.31 -20.06 -47.72
C SER A 792 -23.79 -19.79 -47.64
N LYS A 793 -23.02 -20.64 -46.96
CA LYS A 793 -21.55 -20.56 -46.84
C LYS A 793 -20.87 -21.93 -47.00
N PRO A 794 -21.17 -22.69 -48.08
CA PRO A 794 -20.72 -24.09 -48.23
C PRO A 794 -19.19 -24.24 -48.14
N ASP A 795 -18.43 -23.37 -48.80
CA ASP A 795 -16.96 -23.44 -48.86
C ASP A 795 -16.31 -23.36 -47.47
N LEU A 796 -16.78 -22.46 -46.59
CA LEU A 796 -16.29 -22.32 -45.22
C LEU A 796 -16.70 -23.51 -44.33
N ILE A 797 -17.87 -24.10 -44.61
CA ILE A 797 -18.35 -25.31 -43.92
C ILE A 797 -17.52 -26.53 -44.33
N GLU A 798 -17.07 -26.61 -45.59
CA GLU A 798 -16.16 -27.65 -46.07
C GLU A 798 -14.77 -27.51 -45.43
N GLU A 799 -14.22 -26.29 -45.33
CA GLU A 799 -12.95 -26.04 -44.63
C GLU A 799 -13.03 -26.41 -43.13
N LEU A 800 -14.13 -26.08 -42.46
CA LEU A 800 -14.37 -26.46 -41.05
C LEU A 800 -14.52 -27.98 -40.86
N LYS A 801 -15.14 -28.70 -41.81
CA LYS A 801 -15.19 -30.18 -41.80
C LYS A 801 -13.81 -30.79 -42.00
N SER A 802 -13.01 -30.25 -42.91
CA SER A 802 -11.61 -30.67 -43.12
C SER A 802 -10.77 -30.48 -41.85
N LEU A 803 -10.93 -29.35 -41.15
CA LEU A 803 -10.31 -29.15 -39.82
C LEU A 803 -10.83 -30.14 -38.77
N GLN A 804 -12.12 -30.50 -38.81
CA GLN A 804 -12.70 -31.48 -37.88
C GLN A 804 -12.15 -32.88 -38.11
N GLU A 805 -11.90 -33.27 -39.36
CA GLU A 805 -11.25 -34.54 -39.70
C GLU A 805 -9.77 -34.54 -39.26
N GLN A 806 -9.05 -33.44 -39.50
CA GLN A 806 -7.65 -33.27 -39.07
C GLN A 806 -7.50 -33.29 -37.54
N HIS A 807 -8.45 -32.71 -36.81
CA HIS A 807 -8.47 -32.62 -35.34
C HIS A 807 -9.59 -33.47 -34.73
N SER A 808 -9.73 -34.71 -35.21
CA SER A 808 -10.77 -35.64 -34.77
C SER A 808 -10.81 -35.80 -33.24
N GLY A 809 -12.01 -35.71 -32.65
CA GLY A 809 -12.23 -35.73 -31.20
C GLY A 809 -11.89 -34.43 -30.46
N ARG A 810 -11.35 -33.41 -31.15
CA ARG A 810 -11.03 -32.08 -30.58
C ARG A 810 -11.78 -30.92 -31.22
N LEU A 811 -12.31 -31.07 -32.43
CA LEU A 811 -13.30 -30.16 -33.01
C LEU A 811 -14.63 -30.89 -33.25
N GLU A 812 -15.74 -30.24 -32.92
CA GLU A 812 -17.09 -30.70 -33.24
C GLU A 812 -17.89 -29.57 -33.91
N LEU A 813 -18.22 -29.71 -35.19
CA LEU A 813 -19.10 -28.79 -35.91
C LEU A 813 -20.56 -29.21 -35.75
N LYS A 814 -21.40 -28.32 -35.23
CA LYS A 814 -22.86 -28.49 -35.07
C LYS A 814 -23.61 -27.46 -35.89
N SER A 815 -24.83 -27.80 -36.31
CA SER A 815 -25.81 -26.85 -36.82
C SER A 815 -27.00 -26.77 -35.88
N THR A 816 -27.52 -25.57 -35.64
CA THR A 816 -28.74 -25.37 -34.85
C THR A 816 -29.92 -26.16 -35.43
N GLN A 817 -30.87 -26.59 -34.59
CA GLN A 817 -32.06 -27.33 -35.07
C GLN A 817 -32.96 -26.42 -35.92
N GLU A 818 -33.18 -25.19 -35.44
CA GLU A 818 -33.95 -24.12 -36.06
C GLU A 818 -33.07 -22.89 -36.38
N PRO A 819 -33.49 -21.99 -37.30
CA PRO A 819 -32.83 -20.71 -37.53
C PRO A 819 -32.76 -19.85 -36.26
N HIS A 820 -31.58 -19.32 -35.95
CA HIS A 820 -31.26 -18.68 -34.67
C HIS A 820 -30.24 -17.53 -34.86
N HIS A 821 -30.44 -16.41 -34.16
CA HIS A 821 -29.60 -15.20 -34.27
C HIS A 821 -28.80 -14.83 -33.01
N GLY A 822 -28.80 -15.65 -31.97
CA GLY A 822 -27.93 -15.44 -30.80
C GLY A 822 -26.45 -15.61 -31.14
N LYS A 823 -25.58 -15.10 -30.25
CA LYS A 823 -24.15 -15.43 -30.26
C LYS A 823 -23.67 -15.61 -28.81
N MET A 824 -22.81 -16.60 -28.60
CA MET A 824 -22.33 -16.96 -27.27
C MET A 824 -20.92 -17.55 -27.35
N LEU A 825 -20.10 -17.24 -26.35
CA LEU A 825 -18.79 -17.85 -26.12
C LEU A 825 -18.79 -18.51 -24.74
N ASP A 826 -18.67 -19.82 -24.71
CA ASP A 826 -18.58 -20.65 -23.51
C ASP A 826 -17.13 -21.11 -23.36
N LEU A 827 -16.36 -20.37 -22.57
CA LEU A 827 -14.92 -20.50 -22.41
C LEU A 827 -14.61 -21.10 -21.03
N ASP A 828 -14.34 -22.40 -20.98
CA ASP A 828 -14.33 -23.20 -19.76
C ASP A 828 -15.61 -22.98 -18.92
N ASN A 829 -15.53 -22.24 -17.81
CA ASN A 829 -16.66 -21.93 -16.94
C ASN A 829 -17.23 -20.51 -17.14
N LEU A 830 -16.54 -19.65 -17.93
CA LEU A 830 -17.00 -18.32 -18.29
C LEU A 830 -17.94 -18.41 -19.51
N ARG A 831 -19.21 -18.07 -19.34
CA ARG A 831 -20.16 -17.89 -20.44
C ARG A 831 -20.30 -16.40 -20.76
N ILE A 832 -20.27 -16.05 -22.03
CA ILE A 832 -20.38 -14.68 -22.54
C ILE A 832 -21.48 -14.63 -23.60
N TYR A 833 -22.54 -13.87 -23.35
CA TYR A 833 -23.48 -13.47 -24.40
C TYR A 833 -22.99 -12.17 -25.05
N THR A 834 -23.08 -12.10 -26.38
CA THR A 834 -22.59 -10.94 -27.12
C THR A 834 -23.39 -10.69 -28.41
N SER A 835 -23.32 -9.47 -28.94
CA SER A 835 -23.77 -9.14 -30.28
C SER A 835 -22.75 -9.48 -31.38
N TRP A 836 -21.51 -9.85 -31.03
CA TRP A 836 -20.46 -10.23 -31.98
C TRP A 836 -20.73 -11.60 -32.62
N ASN A 837 -20.73 -11.68 -33.97
CA ASN A 837 -20.59 -12.97 -34.64
C ASN A 837 -19.10 -13.37 -34.62
N PHE A 838 -18.83 -14.62 -34.24
CA PHE A 838 -17.46 -15.07 -33.96
C PHE A 838 -16.55 -15.00 -35.19
N GLY A 839 -15.47 -14.21 -35.10
CA GLY A 839 -14.53 -13.96 -36.19
C GLY A 839 -14.98 -12.92 -37.21
N THR A 840 -16.13 -12.24 -37.06
CA THR A 840 -16.55 -11.16 -37.97
C THR A 840 -16.14 -9.78 -37.45
N SER A 841 -16.57 -8.70 -38.13
CA SER A 841 -16.06 -7.33 -37.99
C SER A 841 -15.76 -6.90 -36.55
N VAL A 842 -14.48 -6.64 -36.27
CA VAL A 842 -13.97 -6.25 -34.94
C VAL A 842 -14.19 -4.78 -34.58
N LYS A 843 -14.70 -3.97 -35.53
CA LYS A 843 -14.76 -2.50 -35.42
C LYS A 843 -15.90 -1.92 -34.56
N PRO A 844 -17.15 -2.44 -34.59
CA PRO A 844 -18.21 -1.90 -33.75
C PRO A 844 -18.05 -2.45 -32.32
N LEU A 845 -18.35 -1.62 -31.32
CA LEU A 845 -18.55 -2.08 -29.95
C LEU A 845 -19.71 -3.09 -29.91
N GLN A 846 -19.48 -4.21 -29.23
CA GLN A 846 -20.40 -5.33 -29.09
C GLN A 846 -20.84 -5.42 -27.65
N THR A 847 -22.09 -5.81 -27.40
CA THR A 847 -22.51 -6.05 -26.02
C THR A 847 -21.71 -7.20 -25.41
N TYR A 848 -21.39 -7.09 -24.12
CA TYR A 848 -20.74 -8.12 -23.32
C TYR A 848 -21.58 -8.37 -22.08
N LYS A 849 -21.99 -9.62 -21.86
CA LYS A 849 -22.62 -10.05 -20.61
C LYS A 849 -22.07 -11.40 -20.20
N ALA A 850 -21.32 -11.41 -19.11
CA ALA A 850 -20.75 -12.62 -18.53
C ALA A 850 -21.71 -13.31 -17.55
N GLU A 851 -21.50 -14.62 -17.37
CA GLU A 851 -21.96 -15.40 -16.22
C GLU A 851 -21.09 -16.64 -16.01
N LEU A 852 -21.02 -17.10 -14.77
CA LEU A 852 -20.43 -18.38 -14.40
C LEU A 852 -21.43 -19.51 -14.68
N LYS A 853 -20.95 -20.61 -15.29
CA LYS A 853 -21.75 -21.81 -15.54
C LYS A 853 -22.34 -22.38 -14.24
N THR A 854 -23.57 -22.88 -14.33
CA THR A 854 -24.35 -23.45 -13.21
C THR A 854 -24.01 -24.90 -12.87
N GLU A 855 -23.42 -25.64 -13.80
CA GLU A 855 -23.19 -27.09 -13.71
C GLU A 855 -21.74 -27.40 -14.16
N ILE A 856 -21.12 -28.43 -13.56
CA ILE A 856 -19.72 -28.86 -13.73
C ILE A 856 -19.65 -30.19 -14.52
#